data_AF-A0A8H7G7E0-F1
#
_entry.id   AF-A0A8H7G7E0-F1
#
_cell.length_a   1.000
_cell.length_b   1.000
_cell.length_c   1.000
_cell.angle_alpha   90.00
_cell.angle_beta   90.00
_cell.angle_gamma   90.00
#
_symmetry.space_group_name_H-M   'P 1'
#
loop_
_entity.id
_entity.type
_entity.pdbx_description
1 polymer ?
#
loop_
_entity_poly.entity_id
_entity_poly.type
_entity_poly.pdbx_seq_one_letter_code
_entity_poly.pdbx_strand_id
1 'polypeptide(L)'
;MSKPWWVWKSAQCVEIQHFDIPFAVKEYLQNQVGQIQKEKHCREWSDWCTDDLRTRPNDVREDCKTRLVRTYPGLLTGVHGAAIRQDSHWLPVFVVSGLVPKDELKTPYDTDLIICTVLWHYSHPTTGEAVASALSFFNNHLDTDASFSTFAIDGATTNRGSADAVGEKGKGFILATQYFHELVEEYDTSELLQIEGRKWHTGVSFRVGHQVGELSWRHARSLPTAKVEKQLQVVLDDLHPYTSDQFLTKLGFQDDGDGSSDHPRKKSEGASKISEVKRQAAMKVLNGIYKRRFAQRLSERPRGSTQSQVDTAEPPQEICRIRPDEVSITVLGIPGPLSPAEAFYSVYGVIPPEHAWRVLPQVDTPIYFFKSETAHPLFYHRDHLVRTGPTLNRLSINYRGNLDLSADRTSVDTSTHAFAQYKANLSKAAHLAFEFLPDLAVEIALDILTDGGASGSTLSRVLQPLDTRSKETYRAAFVASWRMLEPTLPASKILYPYPVSSAARDLPLIEELGMIGRPVSDHIMSKILHPSGAYSRIHHHVEKSLLRAPAYNGEVPGLVRLQSAIKSLLPPGSIDPELVNVVNHKYSTPKIAWNPKAKKFYMRVPERCAEHAPGDGCPCWVGPYLFSAMDSWKEKSHSKTKGPARSAICRAFIHCMDGEGEVPPINGHVSIVLQDYADEGLVSGPDSESDSDVAASDQTPTRQRRISASSERTLSAPHQLAGKVSPPASSVDARFPQVSIKQAMAVPPRSNLSGLFNGVIDLCQRGLQEAATFEAQSSSLQTEGVNNEAIIKELRAQTTRQDEEIRHLRAQLDLKDAELGYTRGLLTAKWADDTGKRAVA
;
A
#
# COMPACT_ATOMS: atom_id res chain seq x y z
N MET A 1 -47.78 -18.40 -9.52
CA MET A 1 -46.38 -18.82 -9.31
C MET A 1 -45.80 -18.06 -8.12
N SER A 2 -44.89 -18.66 -7.36
CA SER A 2 -44.09 -17.95 -6.36
C SER A 2 -43.00 -17.13 -7.05
N LYS A 3 -42.77 -15.88 -6.60
CA LYS A 3 -41.61 -15.09 -7.02
C LYS A 3 -40.31 -15.77 -6.57
N PRO A 4 -39.23 -15.78 -7.38
CA PRO A 4 -37.89 -16.14 -6.90
C PRO A 4 -37.43 -15.23 -5.77
N TRP A 5 -36.67 -15.80 -4.84
CA TRP A 5 -36.19 -15.13 -3.63
C TRP A 5 -34.84 -15.72 -3.22
N TRP A 6 -34.00 -14.89 -2.61
CA TRP A 6 -32.69 -15.28 -2.10
C TRP A 6 -32.56 -14.88 -0.63
N VAL A 7 -31.74 -15.62 0.10
CA VAL A 7 -31.51 -15.46 1.54
C VAL A 7 -30.10 -14.91 1.75
N TRP A 8 -30.02 -13.79 2.45
CA TRP A 8 -28.78 -13.20 2.94
C TRP A 8 -28.65 -13.47 4.45
N LYS A 9 -27.82 -12.73 5.16
CA LYS A 9 -27.46 -13.02 6.55
C LYS A 9 -28.56 -12.55 7.52
N SER A 10 -28.43 -12.91 8.79
CA SER A 10 -29.19 -12.26 9.86
C SER A 10 -28.66 -10.84 10.13
N ALA A 11 -29.46 -10.05 10.84
CA ALA A 11 -29.12 -8.68 11.22
C ALA A 11 -27.86 -8.62 12.10
N GLN A 12 -27.14 -7.50 12.04
CA GLN A 12 -25.98 -7.21 12.88
C GLN A 12 -24.85 -8.27 12.79
N CYS A 13 -24.74 -8.95 11.64
CA CYS A 13 -23.73 -9.98 11.47
C CYS A 13 -22.30 -9.40 11.62
N VAL A 14 -21.38 -10.18 12.19
CA VAL A 14 -20.02 -9.72 12.55
C VAL A 14 -19.28 -9.08 11.35
N GLU A 15 -19.60 -9.54 10.14
CA GLU A 15 -18.98 -9.11 8.89
C GLU A 15 -19.42 -7.72 8.41
N ILE A 16 -20.51 -7.13 8.94
CA ILE A 16 -20.88 -5.72 8.67
C ILE A 16 -20.41 -4.74 9.74
N GLN A 17 -19.84 -5.20 10.87
CA GLN A 17 -19.43 -4.33 11.99
C GLN A 17 -18.33 -3.31 11.63
N HIS A 18 -17.63 -3.52 10.53
CA HIS A 18 -16.60 -2.60 10.02
C HIS A 18 -17.09 -1.76 8.82
N PHE A 19 -18.36 -1.83 8.42
CA PHE A 19 -18.91 -0.99 7.37
C PHE A 19 -19.32 0.38 7.92
N ASP A 20 -19.09 1.41 7.10
CA ASP A 20 -19.72 2.71 7.20
C ASP A 20 -20.27 3.11 5.82
N ILE A 21 -21.03 4.20 5.77
CA ILE A 21 -21.59 4.77 4.54
C ILE A 21 -20.54 4.86 3.41
N PRO A 22 -19.38 5.54 3.57
CA PRO A 22 -18.42 5.69 2.48
C PRO A 22 -17.74 4.39 2.06
N PHE A 23 -17.48 3.45 2.96
CA PHE A 23 -16.95 2.12 2.58
C PHE A 23 -18.02 1.29 1.84
N ALA A 24 -19.29 1.42 2.20
CA ALA A 24 -20.39 0.81 1.47
C ALA A 24 -20.60 1.46 0.08
N VAL A 25 -20.47 2.78 -0.05
CA VAL A 25 -20.42 3.50 -1.35
C VAL A 25 -19.25 3.01 -2.20
N LYS A 26 -18.06 2.87 -1.60
CA LYS A 26 -16.84 2.38 -2.26
C LYS A 26 -17.07 1.00 -2.90
N GLU A 27 -17.75 0.08 -2.24
CA GLU A 27 -18.05 -1.25 -2.82
C GLU A 27 -19.05 -1.21 -3.99
N TYR A 28 -20.00 -0.26 -4.02
CA TYR A 28 -20.84 -0.02 -5.20
C TYR A 28 -20.05 0.60 -6.37
N LEU A 29 -19.29 1.67 -6.09
CA LEU A 29 -18.44 2.34 -7.10
C LEU A 29 -17.39 1.38 -7.67
N GLN A 30 -16.80 0.51 -6.83
CA GLN A 30 -15.85 -0.53 -7.23
C GLN A 30 -16.42 -1.48 -8.29
N ASN A 31 -17.73 -1.79 -8.24
CA ASN A 31 -18.35 -2.67 -9.25
C ASN A 31 -18.62 -1.91 -10.57
N GLN A 32 -18.98 -0.62 -10.51
CA GLN A 32 -19.07 0.25 -11.71
C GLN A 32 -17.68 0.39 -12.40
N VAL A 33 -16.63 0.68 -11.62
CA VAL A 33 -15.25 0.78 -12.10
C VAL A 33 -14.73 -0.57 -12.61
N GLY A 34 -15.11 -1.69 -11.97
CA GLY A 34 -14.75 -3.04 -12.42
C GLY A 34 -15.26 -3.36 -13.82
N GLN A 35 -16.46 -2.91 -14.19
CA GLN A 35 -17.00 -3.06 -15.54
C GLN A 35 -16.17 -2.26 -16.57
N ILE A 36 -15.80 -1.02 -16.24
CA ILE A 36 -14.92 -0.18 -17.08
C ILE A 36 -13.55 -0.86 -17.27
N GLN A 37 -12.91 -1.28 -16.19
CA GLN A 37 -11.60 -1.95 -16.22
C GLN A 37 -11.63 -3.22 -17.10
N LYS A 38 -12.73 -3.97 -17.04
CA LYS A 38 -12.96 -5.17 -17.86
C LYS A 38 -13.12 -4.85 -19.35
N GLU A 39 -14.01 -3.93 -19.72
CA GLU A 39 -14.34 -3.65 -21.14
C GLU A 39 -13.27 -2.81 -21.86
N LYS A 40 -12.59 -1.90 -21.14
CA LYS A 40 -11.43 -1.13 -21.64
C LYS A 40 -10.11 -1.92 -21.58
N HIS A 41 -10.10 -3.09 -20.93
CA HIS A 41 -8.90 -3.88 -20.63
C HIS A 41 -7.78 -3.06 -19.96
N CYS A 42 -8.13 -2.32 -18.92
CA CYS A 42 -7.20 -1.49 -18.16
C CYS A 42 -7.25 -1.81 -16.66
N ARG A 43 -6.09 -1.79 -16.01
CA ARG A 43 -5.95 -2.10 -14.57
C ARG A 43 -6.26 -0.92 -13.64
N GLU A 44 -6.31 0.27 -14.22
CA GLU A 44 -6.57 1.55 -13.56
C GLU A 44 -7.62 2.29 -14.40
N TRP A 45 -8.54 2.96 -13.72
CA TRP A 45 -9.41 3.98 -14.33
C TRP A 45 -9.75 5.00 -13.24
N SER A 46 -9.71 6.29 -13.58
CA SER A 46 -9.95 7.37 -12.61
C SER A 46 -10.53 8.63 -13.27
N ASP A 47 -11.19 8.47 -14.41
CA ASP A 47 -11.61 9.59 -15.28
C ASP A 47 -13.00 10.11 -14.85
N TRP A 48 -13.13 10.43 -13.57
CA TRP A 48 -14.37 10.85 -12.93
C TRP A 48 -14.73 12.30 -13.29
N CYS A 49 -16.00 12.53 -13.63
CA CYS A 49 -16.61 13.84 -13.79
C CYS A 49 -17.56 14.12 -12.62
N THR A 50 -17.32 15.20 -11.87
CA THR A 50 -18.10 15.58 -10.68
C THR A 50 -18.82 16.93 -10.85
N ASP A 51 -20.04 17.04 -10.31
CA ASP A 51 -20.86 18.27 -10.28
C ASP A 51 -21.37 18.48 -8.84
N ASP A 52 -20.81 19.47 -8.13
CA ASP A 52 -21.19 19.82 -6.75
C ASP A 52 -22.30 20.88 -6.76
N LEU A 53 -23.44 20.49 -6.19
CA LEU A 53 -24.67 21.26 -6.19
C LEU A 53 -25.02 21.79 -4.78
N ARG A 54 -24.20 21.54 -3.75
CA ARG A 54 -24.46 21.97 -2.35
C ARG A 54 -24.74 23.47 -2.21
N THR A 55 -24.05 24.29 -3.00
CA THR A 55 -24.15 25.76 -2.98
C THR A 55 -25.03 26.32 -4.09
N ARG A 56 -25.71 25.46 -4.87
CA ARG A 56 -26.59 25.86 -5.98
C ARG A 56 -28.03 26.03 -5.49
N PRO A 57 -28.81 26.99 -6.03
CA PRO A 57 -30.20 27.13 -5.64
C PRO A 57 -31.06 25.97 -6.19
N ASN A 58 -32.25 25.79 -5.61
CA ASN A 58 -33.05 24.58 -5.83
C ASN A 58 -33.63 24.44 -7.25
N ASP A 59 -33.76 25.54 -7.99
CA ASP A 59 -34.12 25.55 -9.42
C ASP A 59 -33.05 24.86 -10.28
N VAL A 60 -31.78 25.24 -10.11
CA VAL A 60 -30.63 24.60 -10.76
C VAL A 60 -30.53 23.11 -10.40
N ARG A 61 -30.98 22.73 -9.19
CA ARG A 61 -30.99 21.35 -8.71
C ARG A 61 -32.14 20.53 -9.31
N GLU A 62 -33.34 21.10 -9.49
CA GLU A 62 -34.44 20.46 -10.26
C GLU A 62 -34.14 20.38 -11.76
N ASP A 63 -33.49 21.38 -12.35
CA ASP A 63 -32.97 21.31 -13.73
C ASP A 63 -31.91 20.23 -13.88
N CYS A 64 -31.06 20.03 -12.86
CA CYS A 64 -30.12 18.91 -12.82
C CYS A 64 -30.84 17.57 -12.70
N LYS A 65 -31.83 17.41 -11.82
CA LYS A 65 -32.67 16.20 -11.69
C LYS A 65 -33.38 15.87 -13.00
N THR A 66 -33.92 16.87 -13.69
CA THR A 66 -34.54 16.75 -15.02
C THR A 66 -33.52 16.34 -16.09
N ARG A 67 -32.31 16.93 -16.08
CA ARG A 67 -31.18 16.55 -16.94
C ARG A 67 -30.74 15.11 -16.71
N LEU A 68 -30.59 14.69 -15.45
CA LEU A 68 -30.23 13.33 -15.05
C LEU A 68 -31.24 12.30 -15.56
N VAL A 69 -32.55 12.54 -15.37
CA VAL A 69 -33.62 11.66 -15.88
C VAL A 69 -33.66 11.60 -17.41
N ARG A 70 -33.25 12.66 -18.11
CA ARG A 70 -33.16 12.68 -19.58
C ARG A 70 -31.94 11.93 -20.11
N THR A 71 -30.79 12.09 -19.47
CA THR A 71 -29.51 11.50 -19.91
C THR A 71 -29.37 10.05 -19.46
N TYR A 72 -29.91 9.69 -18.28
CA TYR A 72 -29.87 8.36 -17.70
C TYR A 72 -31.29 7.85 -17.37
N PRO A 73 -32.11 7.49 -18.38
CA PRO A 73 -33.53 7.15 -18.19
C PRO A 73 -33.82 6.07 -17.14
N GLY A 74 -32.91 5.09 -16.98
CA GLY A 74 -33.00 4.04 -15.97
C GLY A 74 -32.53 4.38 -14.56
N LEU A 75 -31.86 5.52 -14.34
CA LEU A 75 -31.30 5.92 -13.04
C LEU A 75 -32.37 5.95 -11.95
N LEU A 76 -33.42 6.76 -12.15
CA LEU A 76 -34.52 6.92 -11.19
C LEU A 76 -35.73 6.04 -11.55
N THR A 77 -35.52 4.74 -11.48
CA THR A 77 -36.52 3.71 -11.76
C THR A 77 -36.47 2.57 -10.72
N GLY A 78 -37.42 1.63 -10.77
CA GLY A 78 -37.61 0.67 -9.67
C GLY A 78 -38.41 1.29 -8.51
N VAL A 79 -38.41 0.66 -7.34
CA VAL A 79 -39.27 1.07 -6.20
C VAL A 79 -38.82 2.42 -5.63
N HIS A 80 -37.62 2.49 -5.04
CA HIS A 80 -37.15 3.71 -4.37
C HIS A 80 -36.73 4.79 -5.38
N GLY A 81 -36.14 4.42 -6.53
CA GLY A 81 -35.76 5.37 -7.58
C GLY A 81 -36.97 6.13 -8.15
N ALA A 82 -38.11 5.45 -8.31
CA ALA A 82 -39.34 6.11 -8.74
C ALA A 82 -39.91 7.07 -7.68
N ALA A 83 -39.63 6.88 -6.39
CA ALA A 83 -40.03 7.83 -5.35
C ALA A 83 -39.25 9.15 -5.47
N ILE A 84 -37.92 9.08 -5.56
CA ILE A 84 -37.03 10.24 -5.81
C ILE A 84 -37.47 11.03 -7.06
N ARG A 85 -37.90 10.33 -8.13
CA ARG A 85 -38.39 10.96 -9.37
C ARG A 85 -39.75 11.66 -9.24
N GLN A 86 -40.59 11.25 -8.29
CA GLN A 86 -41.97 11.72 -8.17
C GLN A 86 -42.16 12.82 -7.12
N ASP A 87 -41.21 12.95 -6.20
CA ASP A 87 -41.24 13.89 -5.10
C ASP A 87 -40.22 15.02 -5.32
N SER A 88 -40.69 16.27 -5.34
CA SER A 88 -39.86 17.47 -5.56
C SER A 88 -38.95 17.82 -4.38
N HIS A 89 -39.18 17.22 -3.20
CA HIS A 89 -38.36 17.48 -2.02
C HIS A 89 -37.01 16.75 -2.07
N TRP A 90 -36.90 15.69 -2.90
CA TRP A 90 -35.63 15.02 -3.20
C TRP A 90 -34.83 15.77 -4.27
N LEU A 91 -33.72 16.42 -3.89
CA LEU A 91 -32.89 17.23 -4.78
C LEU A 91 -31.45 16.69 -4.85
N PRO A 92 -30.81 16.68 -6.03
CA PRO A 92 -29.43 16.22 -6.17
C PRO A 92 -28.48 17.20 -5.48
N VAL A 93 -27.44 16.65 -4.84
CA VAL A 93 -26.46 17.38 -4.02
C VAL A 93 -25.08 17.30 -4.65
N PHE A 94 -24.75 16.12 -5.17
CA PHE A 94 -23.47 15.82 -5.78
C PHE A 94 -23.68 14.71 -6.82
N VAL A 95 -23.22 14.95 -8.04
CA VAL A 95 -23.24 13.97 -9.12
C VAL A 95 -21.81 13.53 -9.38
N VAL A 96 -21.62 12.22 -9.44
CA VAL A 96 -20.40 11.55 -9.91
C VAL A 96 -20.75 10.82 -11.19
N SER A 97 -19.90 10.88 -12.20
CA SER A 97 -20.13 10.23 -13.48
C SER A 97 -18.83 9.81 -14.15
N GLY A 98 -18.94 8.85 -15.07
CA GLY A 98 -17.86 8.39 -15.93
C GLY A 98 -18.45 7.98 -17.28
N LEU A 99 -17.77 8.35 -18.36
CA LEU A 99 -18.11 7.96 -19.72
C LEU A 99 -16.84 7.41 -20.37
N VAL A 100 -16.94 6.24 -20.97
CA VAL A 100 -15.89 5.66 -21.83
C VAL A 100 -16.52 5.43 -23.20
N PRO A 101 -16.01 6.08 -24.26
CA PRO A 101 -16.65 6.03 -25.57
C PRO A 101 -16.50 4.65 -26.21
N LYS A 102 -17.45 4.30 -27.09
CA LYS A 102 -17.61 2.95 -27.66
C LYS A 102 -16.37 2.42 -28.40
N ASP A 103 -15.55 3.29 -28.96
CA ASP A 103 -14.31 2.96 -29.67
C ASP A 103 -13.17 2.49 -28.75
N GLU A 104 -13.19 2.86 -27.47
CA GLU A 104 -12.26 2.34 -26.46
C GLU A 104 -12.67 0.96 -25.88
N LEU A 105 -13.88 0.46 -26.19
CA LEU A 105 -14.52 -0.64 -25.47
C LEU A 105 -14.65 -1.95 -26.27
N LYS A 106 -13.98 -3.00 -25.79
CA LYS A 106 -14.14 -4.38 -26.28
C LYS A 106 -15.36 -5.05 -25.62
N THR A 107 -16.53 -4.57 -26.03
CA THR A 107 -17.83 -4.91 -25.45
C THR A 107 -18.86 -5.27 -26.53
N PRO A 108 -19.80 -6.20 -26.30
CA PRO A 108 -20.83 -6.57 -27.27
C PRO A 108 -21.88 -5.47 -27.51
N TYR A 109 -21.96 -4.45 -26.65
CA TYR A 109 -22.87 -3.32 -26.79
C TYR A 109 -22.41 -2.34 -27.89
N ASP A 110 -23.37 -1.65 -28.51
CA ASP A 110 -23.16 -0.62 -29.54
C ASP A 110 -23.04 0.80 -28.98
N THR A 111 -23.14 0.97 -27.66
CA THR A 111 -23.07 2.25 -26.95
C THR A 111 -21.77 2.48 -26.17
N ASP A 112 -21.56 3.74 -25.79
CA ASP A 112 -20.57 4.15 -24.79
C ASP A 112 -20.93 3.54 -23.43
N LEU A 113 -19.92 3.19 -22.61
CA LEU A 113 -20.13 2.76 -21.23
C LEU A 113 -20.28 4.02 -20.36
N ILE A 114 -21.42 4.11 -19.68
CA ILE A 114 -21.85 5.26 -18.90
C ILE A 114 -22.18 4.80 -17.48
N ILE A 115 -21.45 5.33 -16.50
CA ILE A 115 -21.76 5.20 -15.08
C ILE A 115 -22.17 6.55 -14.50
N CYS A 116 -23.17 6.55 -13.62
CA CYS A 116 -23.58 7.74 -12.89
C CYS A 116 -23.99 7.37 -11.46
N THR A 117 -23.51 8.12 -10.48
CA THR A 117 -23.84 7.96 -9.08
C THR A 117 -24.23 9.32 -8.51
N VAL A 118 -25.37 9.40 -7.83
CA VAL A 118 -25.94 10.67 -7.35
C VAL A 118 -26.27 10.57 -5.86
N LEU A 119 -25.79 11.55 -5.11
CA LEU A 119 -26.21 11.83 -3.74
C LEU A 119 -27.38 12.83 -3.77
N TRP A 120 -28.47 12.51 -3.09
CA TRP A 120 -29.68 13.34 -2.96
C TRP A 120 -29.92 13.70 -1.49
N HIS A 121 -30.52 14.87 -1.25
CA HIS A 121 -31.10 15.24 0.05
C HIS A 121 -32.61 15.41 -0.09
N TYR A 122 -33.35 15.08 0.97
CA TYR A 122 -34.74 15.42 1.15
C TYR A 122 -34.87 16.69 2.00
N SER A 123 -35.32 17.79 1.40
CA SER A 123 -35.65 19.03 2.11
C SER A 123 -37.06 18.94 2.71
N HIS A 124 -37.17 19.05 4.03
CA HIS A 124 -38.44 18.94 4.75
C HIS A 124 -39.46 19.97 4.23
N PRO A 125 -40.71 19.57 3.88
CA PRO A 125 -41.63 20.44 3.13
C PRO A 125 -41.99 21.78 3.81
N THR A 126 -41.90 21.86 5.14
CA THR A 126 -42.27 23.07 5.90
C THR A 126 -41.09 23.89 6.42
N THR A 127 -39.90 23.30 6.62
CA THR A 127 -38.72 24.02 7.14
C THR A 127 -37.64 24.24 6.07
N GLY A 128 -37.68 23.48 4.97
CA GLY A 128 -36.66 23.48 3.90
C GLY A 128 -35.37 22.75 4.24
N GLU A 129 -35.16 22.40 5.51
CA GLU A 129 -33.93 21.75 6.01
C GLU A 129 -33.77 20.34 5.46
N ALA A 130 -32.54 19.97 5.13
CA ALA A 130 -32.22 18.64 4.61
C ALA A 130 -32.16 17.62 5.76
N VAL A 131 -33.16 16.73 5.83
CA VAL A 131 -33.36 15.80 6.96
C VAL A 131 -32.95 14.36 6.67
N ALA A 132 -32.93 13.95 5.40
CA ALA A 132 -32.53 12.60 5.00
C ALA A 132 -31.76 12.60 3.68
N SER A 133 -30.93 11.58 3.47
CA SER A 133 -30.13 11.38 2.26
C SER A 133 -30.57 10.17 1.46
N ALA A 134 -30.23 10.14 0.18
CA ALA A 134 -30.39 8.97 -0.68
C ALA A 134 -29.22 8.87 -1.65
N LEU A 135 -28.95 7.64 -2.11
CA LEU A 135 -27.94 7.35 -3.12
C LEU A 135 -28.56 6.59 -4.27
N SER A 136 -28.22 6.97 -5.50
CA SER A 136 -28.58 6.23 -6.71
C SER A 136 -27.33 5.90 -7.51
N PHE A 137 -27.16 4.65 -7.93
CA PHE A 137 -26.03 4.16 -8.73
C PHE A 137 -26.56 3.57 -10.03
N PHE A 138 -26.05 4.00 -11.18
CA PHE A 138 -26.46 3.55 -12.51
C PHE A 138 -25.25 3.11 -13.34
N ASN A 139 -25.45 2.08 -14.15
CA ASN A 139 -24.54 1.62 -15.19
C ASN A 139 -25.40 1.17 -16.38
N ASN A 140 -25.05 1.51 -17.62
CA ASN A 140 -25.79 1.04 -18.79
C ASN A 140 -25.27 -0.30 -19.36
N HIS A 141 -24.04 -0.72 -19.05
CA HIS A 141 -23.49 -2.01 -19.48
C HIS A 141 -23.49 -3.03 -18.34
N LEU A 142 -23.77 -4.28 -18.71
CA LEU A 142 -23.76 -5.44 -17.83
C LEU A 142 -23.10 -6.61 -18.56
N ASP A 143 -22.50 -7.55 -17.83
CA ASP A 143 -22.01 -8.78 -18.44
C ASP A 143 -23.14 -9.62 -19.04
N THR A 144 -22.94 -10.16 -20.24
CA THR A 144 -23.92 -11.00 -20.97
C THR A 144 -24.40 -12.21 -20.17
N ASP A 145 -23.52 -12.73 -19.31
CA ASP A 145 -23.77 -13.91 -18.48
C ASP A 145 -24.33 -13.54 -17.09
N ALA A 146 -24.39 -12.25 -16.77
CA ALA A 146 -24.92 -11.77 -15.51
C ALA A 146 -26.45 -11.66 -15.56
N SER A 147 -27.07 -12.11 -14.49
CA SER A 147 -28.52 -12.01 -14.28
C SER A 147 -28.78 -11.39 -12.91
N PHE A 148 -30.03 -11.14 -12.56
CA PHE A 148 -30.42 -10.69 -11.23
C PHE A 148 -29.83 -11.56 -10.10
N SER A 149 -29.66 -12.87 -10.34
CA SER A 149 -29.03 -13.78 -9.37
C SER A 149 -27.55 -13.47 -9.08
N THR A 150 -26.82 -12.85 -10.01
CA THR A 150 -25.44 -12.39 -9.83
C THR A 150 -25.33 -11.26 -8.80
N PHE A 151 -26.41 -10.51 -8.55
CA PHE A 151 -26.50 -9.44 -7.55
C PHE A 151 -27.24 -9.88 -6.27
N ALA A 152 -27.76 -11.11 -6.22
CA ALA A 152 -28.62 -11.60 -5.14
C ALA A 152 -28.08 -12.84 -4.40
N ILE A 153 -26.98 -13.44 -4.86
CA ILE A 153 -26.33 -14.61 -4.23
C ILE A 153 -25.01 -14.17 -3.58
N ASP A 154 -24.80 -14.50 -2.29
CA ASP A 154 -23.52 -14.22 -1.61
C ASP A 154 -22.34 -14.94 -2.32
N GLY A 155 -21.22 -14.22 -2.46
CA GLY A 155 -20.05 -14.66 -3.22
C GLY A 155 -20.17 -14.62 -4.75
N ALA A 156 -21.37 -14.43 -5.33
CA ALA A 156 -21.50 -14.26 -6.78
C ALA A 156 -20.82 -12.96 -7.25
N THR A 157 -20.40 -12.93 -8.52
CA THR A 157 -19.75 -11.75 -9.12
C THR A 157 -19.97 -11.69 -10.64
N THR A 158 -19.91 -10.49 -11.18
CA THR A 158 -19.72 -10.16 -12.61
C THR A 158 -18.27 -10.40 -13.05
N ASN A 159 -17.30 -10.04 -12.20
CA ASN A 159 -15.84 -10.02 -12.49
C ASN A 159 -15.18 -11.41 -12.65
N ARG A 160 -15.93 -12.45 -13.07
CA ARG A 160 -15.47 -13.84 -13.18
C ARG A 160 -14.26 -13.95 -14.12
N GLY A 161 -13.10 -14.25 -13.56
CA GLY A 161 -11.87 -14.49 -14.33
C GLY A 161 -11.22 -13.23 -14.94
N SER A 162 -11.66 -12.01 -14.59
CA SER A 162 -10.95 -10.80 -15.02
C SER A 162 -9.67 -10.61 -14.20
N ALA A 163 -8.52 -10.56 -14.88
CA ALA A 163 -7.22 -10.28 -14.24
C ALA A 163 -6.97 -8.77 -14.03
N ASP A 164 -7.80 -7.90 -14.62
CA ASP A 164 -7.61 -6.45 -14.60
C ASP A 164 -8.51 -5.75 -13.57
N ALA A 165 -9.75 -6.24 -13.37
CA ALA A 165 -10.72 -5.72 -12.41
C ALA A 165 -10.44 -6.22 -10.98
N VAL A 166 -10.42 -5.32 -9.99
CA VAL A 166 -10.02 -5.68 -8.61
C VAL A 166 -11.13 -6.43 -7.85
N GLY A 167 -10.82 -7.64 -7.39
CA GLY A 167 -11.59 -8.41 -6.40
C GLY A 167 -12.48 -9.50 -6.98
N GLU A 168 -12.23 -10.74 -6.56
CA GLU A 168 -12.75 -11.97 -7.18
C GLU A 168 -14.18 -12.37 -6.77
N LYS A 169 -14.70 -11.85 -5.66
CA LYS A 169 -15.88 -12.38 -4.95
C LYS A 169 -16.78 -11.22 -4.52
N GLY A 170 -18.04 -11.19 -4.94
CA GLY A 170 -18.96 -10.04 -4.71
C GLY A 170 -19.48 -9.89 -3.27
N LYS A 171 -18.82 -10.51 -2.29
CA LYS A 171 -19.17 -10.47 -0.86
C LYS A 171 -19.30 -9.03 -0.34
N GLY A 172 -18.36 -8.15 -0.72
CA GLY A 172 -18.36 -6.74 -0.30
C GLY A 172 -19.60 -5.96 -0.73
N PHE A 173 -20.15 -6.26 -1.92
CA PHE A 173 -21.40 -5.67 -2.41
C PHE A 173 -22.61 -6.10 -1.58
N ILE A 174 -22.74 -7.39 -1.26
CA ILE A 174 -23.85 -7.91 -0.45
C ILE A 174 -23.78 -7.33 0.97
N LEU A 175 -22.59 -7.27 1.58
CA LEU A 175 -22.38 -6.65 2.90
C LEU A 175 -22.67 -5.14 2.89
N ALA A 176 -22.23 -4.39 1.87
CA ALA A 176 -22.57 -2.98 1.70
C ALA A 176 -24.09 -2.77 1.58
N THR A 177 -24.76 -3.62 0.82
CA THR A 177 -26.21 -3.54 0.58
C THR A 177 -27.00 -3.90 1.85
N GLN A 178 -26.55 -4.89 2.64
CA GLN A 178 -27.13 -5.23 3.94
C GLN A 178 -26.90 -4.11 4.97
N TYR A 179 -25.67 -3.57 5.07
CA TYR A 179 -25.35 -2.43 5.94
C TYR A 179 -26.28 -1.24 5.66
N PHE A 180 -26.46 -0.89 4.39
CA PHE A 180 -27.38 0.19 4.01
C PHE A 180 -28.85 -0.12 4.33
N HIS A 181 -29.29 -1.39 4.26
CA HIS A 181 -30.64 -1.77 4.66
C HIS A 181 -30.85 -1.59 6.17
N GLU A 182 -29.93 -2.10 7.00
CA GLU A 182 -30.01 -2.00 8.46
C GLU A 182 -29.96 -0.54 8.95
N LEU A 183 -29.02 0.25 8.43
CA LEU A 183 -28.89 1.69 8.74
C LEU A 183 -30.16 2.50 8.42
N VAL A 184 -30.81 2.16 7.31
CA VAL A 184 -32.00 2.85 6.79
C VAL A 184 -33.28 2.42 7.53
N GLU A 185 -33.38 1.16 7.96
CA GLU A 185 -34.48 0.68 8.79
C GLU A 185 -34.39 1.22 10.22
N GLU A 186 -33.20 1.22 10.84
CA GLU A 186 -32.96 1.83 12.16
C GLU A 186 -33.45 3.28 12.17
N TYR A 187 -33.10 4.05 11.14
CA TYR A 187 -33.51 5.44 11.01
C TYR A 187 -35.01 5.64 10.74
N ASP A 188 -35.65 4.76 9.96
CA ASP A 188 -37.10 4.81 9.73
C ASP A 188 -37.93 4.52 10.99
N THR A 189 -37.40 3.67 11.89
CA THR A 189 -38.02 3.43 13.20
C THR A 189 -37.78 4.56 14.21
N SER A 190 -36.91 5.52 13.90
CA SER A 190 -36.61 6.65 14.79
C SER A 190 -37.63 7.79 14.67
N GLU A 191 -37.86 8.51 15.76
CA GLU A 191 -38.73 9.70 15.76
C GLU A 191 -38.23 10.83 14.83
N LEU A 192 -36.94 10.80 14.48
CA LEU A 192 -36.28 11.81 13.63
C LEU A 192 -36.75 11.79 12.16
N LEU A 193 -37.38 10.70 11.69
CA LEU A 193 -37.89 10.58 10.32
C LEU A 193 -39.44 10.62 10.22
N GLN A 194 -40.12 11.03 11.30
CA GLN A 194 -41.58 11.18 11.35
C GLN A 194 -42.06 12.46 10.65
N ILE A 195 -41.97 12.45 9.33
CA ILE A 195 -42.36 13.55 8.44
C ILE A 195 -43.86 13.42 8.10
N GLU A 196 -44.68 14.36 8.56
CA GLU A 196 -46.13 14.33 8.31
C GLU A 196 -46.44 14.33 6.80
N GLY A 197 -47.32 13.44 6.37
CA GLY A 197 -47.74 13.33 4.97
C GLY A 197 -46.69 12.73 4.01
N ARG A 198 -45.57 12.19 4.51
CA ARG A 198 -44.55 11.46 3.74
C ARG A 198 -45.17 10.32 2.90
N LYS A 199 -44.84 10.26 1.61
CA LYS A 199 -45.44 9.34 0.61
C LYS A 199 -44.50 8.22 0.13
N TRP A 200 -43.24 8.24 0.57
CA TRP A 200 -42.20 7.30 0.16
C TRP A 200 -41.74 6.48 1.37
N HIS A 201 -41.56 5.17 1.18
CA HIS A 201 -40.95 4.31 2.19
C HIS A 201 -39.42 4.32 2.03
N THR A 202 -38.74 4.08 3.14
CA THR A 202 -37.31 3.79 3.20
C THR A 202 -36.98 2.44 2.57
N GLY A 203 -35.69 2.24 2.28
CA GLY A 203 -35.12 0.92 2.03
C GLY A 203 -34.05 0.91 0.94
N VAL A 204 -33.77 -0.29 0.44
CA VAL A 204 -32.84 -0.54 -0.67
C VAL A 204 -33.52 -1.36 -1.75
N SER A 205 -33.44 -0.89 -2.99
CA SER A 205 -33.90 -1.63 -4.17
C SER A 205 -32.87 -1.59 -5.29
N PHE A 206 -32.73 -2.68 -6.02
CA PHE A 206 -31.93 -2.76 -7.23
C PHE A 206 -32.73 -3.28 -8.41
N ARG A 207 -32.42 -2.78 -9.60
CA ARG A 207 -33.05 -3.12 -10.88
C ARG A 207 -31.95 -3.54 -11.84
N VAL A 208 -32.09 -4.74 -12.40
CA VAL A 208 -31.21 -5.33 -13.41
C VAL A 208 -32.05 -5.52 -14.67
N GLY A 209 -31.81 -4.71 -15.70
CA GLY A 209 -32.68 -4.62 -16.87
C GLY A 209 -34.13 -4.32 -16.48
N HIS A 210 -35.04 -5.24 -16.80
CA HIS A 210 -36.47 -5.19 -16.45
C HIS A 210 -36.83 -5.94 -15.15
N GLN A 211 -35.85 -6.44 -14.40
CA GLN A 211 -36.04 -7.22 -13.18
C GLN A 211 -35.79 -6.36 -11.94
N VAL A 212 -36.74 -6.29 -11.01
CA VAL A 212 -36.68 -5.41 -9.83
C VAL A 212 -36.63 -6.21 -8.54
N GLY A 213 -35.71 -5.83 -7.66
CA GLY A 213 -35.48 -6.39 -6.34
C GLY A 213 -35.70 -5.37 -5.25
N GLU A 214 -36.34 -5.79 -4.17
CA GLU A 214 -36.53 -5.02 -2.95
C GLU A 214 -36.13 -5.91 -1.77
N LEU A 215 -35.35 -5.35 -0.84
CA LEU A 215 -34.83 -6.04 0.33
C LEU A 215 -35.79 -5.90 1.51
N SER A 216 -36.05 -7.02 2.20
CA SER A 216 -36.99 -7.08 3.32
C SER A 216 -36.63 -8.20 4.30
N TRP A 217 -36.73 -7.95 5.60
CA TRP A 217 -36.58 -9.01 6.60
C TRP A 217 -37.75 -9.99 6.54
N ARG A 218 -37.43 -11.28 6.47
CA ARG A 218 -38.43 -12.35 6.45
C ARG A 218 -37.96 -13.49 7.34
N HIS A 219 -38.91 -14.11 8.05
CA HIS A 219 -38.63 -15.34 8.77
C HIS A 219 -38.17 -16.41 7.77
N ALA A 220 -37.07 -17.10 8.07
CA ALA A 220 -36.63 -18.21 7.24
C ALA A 220 -37.69 -19.34 7.25
N ARG A 221 -37.71 -20.19 6.22
CA ARG A 221 -38.58 -21.37 6.21
C ARG A 221 -37.89 -22.53 6.92
N SER A 222 -38.16 -22.70 8.21
CA SER A 222 -37.85 -23.95 8.93
C SER A 222 -38.99 -24.37 9.85
N LEU A 223 -38.79 -25.46 10.60
CA LEU A 223 -39.84 -26.29 11.21
C LEU A 223 -40.61 -25.61 12.36
N PRO A 224 -41.84 -26.07 12.69
CA PRO A 224 -42.78 -25.37 13.60
C PRO A 224 -42.35 -25.18 15.07
N THR A 225 -41.14 -25.58 15.44
CA THR A 225 -40.66 -25.68 16.84
C THR A 225 -39.46 -24.80 17.16
N ALA A 226 -38.89 -24.09 16.17
CA ALA A 226 -37.80 -23.14 16.38
C ALA A 226 -38.31 -21.69 16.40
N LYS A 227 -37.74 -20.83 17.25
CA LYS A 227 -37.82 -19.37 17.07
C LYS A 227 -36.97 -19.02 15.85
N VAL A 228 -37.58 -18.96 14.67
CA VAL A 228 -36.82 -18.71 13.44
C VAL A 228 -36.42 -17.25 13.36
N GLU A 229 -35.11 -17.02 13.33
CA GLU A 229 -34.49 -15.71 13.15
C GLU A 229 -34.93 -15.06 11.82
N LYS A 230 -35.07 -13.74 11.82
CA LYS A 230 -35.30 -12.99 10.58
C LYS A 230 -34.01 -13.00 9.76
N GLN A 231 -34.11 -13.37 8.49
CA GLN A 231 -33.02 -13.26 7.53
C GLN A 231 -33.39 -12.23 6.47
N LEU A 232 -32.40 -11.50 5.97
CA LEU A 232 -32.63 -10.50 4.95
C LEU A 232 -32.90 -11.22 3.63
N GLN A 233 -34.00 -10.87 2.95
CA GLN A 233 -34.40 -11.52 1.71
C GLN A 233 -34.72 -10.49 0.63
N VAL A 234 -34.13 -10.69 -0.54
CA VAL A 234 -34.54 -10.02 -1.77
C VAL A 234 -35.51 -10.90 -2.55
N VAL A 235 -36.61 -10.32 -3.01
CA VAL A 235 -37.62 -11.01 -3.83
C VAL A 235 -37.66 -10.38 -5.22
N LEU A 236 -37.52 -11.19 -6.26
CA LEU A 236 -37.55 -10.74 -7.65
C LEU A 236 -38.99 -10.48 -8.12
N ASP A 237 -39.26 -9.25 -8.54
CA ASP A 237 -40.35 -8.91 -9.43
C ASP A 237 -39.86 -8.87 -10.89
N ASP A 238 -40.14 -9.93 -11.65
CA ASP A 238 -39.93 -9.93 -13.10
C ASP A 238 -40.99 -9.04 -13.76
N LEU A 239 -40.56 -7.86 -14.23
CA LEU A 239 -41.41 -6.87 -14.89
C LEU A 239 -41.06 -6.72 -16.38
N HIS A 240 -40.46 -7.74 -16.99
CA HIS A 240 -40.15 -7.78 -18.42
C HIS A 240 -41.44 -7.60 -19.28
N PRO A 241 -41.40 -6.78 -20.35
CA PRO A 241 -42.58 -6.46 -21.15
C PRO A 241 -42.90 -7.59 -22.14
N TYR A 242 -43.57 -8.64 -21.68
CA TYR A 242 -44.03 -9.73 -22.54
C TYR A 242 -45.31 -9.36 -23.30
N THR A 243 -45.41 -9.78 -24.57
CA THR A 243 -46.70 -9.93 -25.25
C THR A 243 -47.54 -11.05 -24.62
N SER A 244 -48.85 -11.08 -24.91
CA SER A 244 -49.76 -12.17 -24.53
C SER A 244 -49.16 -13.56 -24.84
N ASP A 245 -48.70 -13.74 -26.08
CA ASP A 245 -48.28 -15.04 -26.59
C ASP A 245 -46.88 -15.44 -26.09
N GLN A 246 -45.95 -14.50 -25.94
CA GLN A 246 -44.67 -14.76 -25.26
C GLN A 246 -44.86 -15.17 -23.79
N PHE A 247 -45.80 -14.52 -23.08
CA PHE A 247 -46.08 -14.86 -21.68
C PHE A 247 -46.69 -16.26 -21.56
N LEU A 248 -47.61 -16.62 -22.44
CA LEU A 248 -48.18 -17.97 -22.52
C LEU A 248 -47.12 -19.03 -22.88
N THR A 249 -46.18 -18.70 -23.76
CA THR A 249 -45.03 -19.55 -24.09
C THR A 249 -44.13 -19.76 -22.87
N LYS A 250 -43.75 -18.70 -22.16
CA LYS A 250 -42.95 -18.75 -20.92
C LYS A 250 -43.61 -19.58 -19.81
N LEU A 251 -44.93 -19.69 -19.80
CA LEU A 251 -45.69 -20.51 -18.84
C LEU A 251 -45.76 -22.01 -19.23
N GLY A 252 -45.17 -22.43 -20.36
CA GLY A 252 -45.27 -23.80 -20.84
C GLY A 252 -46.66 -24.14 -21.41
N PHE A 253 -47.31 -23.19 -22.09
CA PHE A 253 -48.62 -23.38 -22.71
C PHE A 253 -48.65 -23.30 -24.25
N GLN A 254 -47.48 -23.29 -24.90
CA GLN A 254 -47.38 -23.77 -26.28
C GLN A 254 -47.07 -25.28 -26.25
N ASP A 255 -47.68 -26.05 -27.15
CA ASP A 255 -47.30 -27.45 -27.36
C ASP A 255 -45.97 -27.49 -28.12
N ASP A 256 -44.95 -28.12 -27.54
CA ASP A 256 -43.79 -28.56 -28.30
C ASP A 256 -44.24 -29.66 -29.28
N GLY A 257 -44.29 -29.33 -30.57
CA GLY A 257 -44.62 -30.27 -31.63
C GLY A 257 -43.49 -31.28 -31.86
N ASP A 258 -43.39 -32.28 -30.98
CA ASP A 258 -42.27 -33.22 -30.92
C ASP A 258 -42.05 -33.96 -32.26
N GLY A 259 -40.87 -33.75 -32.83
CA GLY A 259 -40.51 -34.12 -34.19
C GLY A 259 -40.06 -35.57 -34.34
N SER A 260 -40.86 -36.54 -33.89
CA SER A 260 -40.47 -37.96 -33.95
C SER A 260 -41.65 -38.95 -34.08
N SER A 261 -42.36 -38.95 -35.22
CA SER A 261 -42.99 -40.18 -35.73
C SER A 261 -43.33 -40.12 -37.23
N ASP A 262 -42.87 -41.12 -37.98
CA ASP A 262 -42.94 -41.17 -39.44
C ASP A 262 -44.26 -41.79 -39.94
N HIS A 263 -45.38 -41.06 -39.79
CA HIS A 263 -46.73 -41.52 -40.19
C HIS A 263 -47.55 -40.45 -40.94
N PRO A 264 -47.78 -40.60 -42.26
CA PRO A 264 -48.52 -39.61 -43.05
C PRO A 264 -50.04 -39.71 -42.83
N ARG A 265 -50.57 -39.02 -41.82
CA ARG A 265 -52.02 -38.90 -41.57
C ARG A 265 -52.53 -37.48 -41.69
N LYS A 266 -53.27 -37.26 -42.79
CA LYS A 266 -54.34 -36.28 -43.06
C LYS A 266 -54.29 -34.94 -42.31
N LYS A 267 -54.27 -33.85 -43.10
CA LYS A 267 -54.63 -32.49 -42.67
C LYS A 267 -55.82 -32.48 -41.70
N SER A 268 -55.60 -31.98 -40.49
CA SER A 268 -56.63 -31.42 -39.62
C SER A 268 -56.13 -30.04 -39.16
N GLU A 269 -56.88 -28.99 -39.47
CA GLU A 269 -56.57 -27.62 -39.07
C GLU A 269 -56.86 -27.45 -37.58
N GLY A 270 -55.89 -27.88 -36.76
CA GLY A 270 -55.97 -28.00 -35.31
C GLY A 270 -54.89 -27.21 -34.57
N ALA A 271 -54.48 -26.06 -35.10
CA ALA A 271 -53.54 -25.17 -34.41
C ALA A 271 -54.07 -24.85 -32.99
N SER A 272 -53.19 -24.99 -31.99
CA SER A 272 -53.55 -25.04 -30.58
C SER A 272 -54.47 -23.88 -30.16
N LYS A 273 -55.75 -24.19 -29.91
CA LYS A 273 -56.68 -23.26 -29.27
C LYS A 273 -56.33 -23.18 -27.79
N ILE A 274 -55.29 -22.40 -27.47
CA ILE A 274 -55.03 -21.92 -26.12
C ILE A 274 -56.35 -21.38 -25.58
N SER A 275 -56.87 -22.01 -24.53
CA SER A 275 -58.20 -21.67 -23.99
C SER A 275 -58.27 -20.17 -23.70
N GLU A 276 -59.33 -19.52 -24.15
CA GLU A 276 -59.57 -18.09 -23.96
C GLU A 276 -59.50 -17.70 -22.46
N VAL A 277 -59.87 -18.61 -21.56
CA VAL A 277 -59.71 -18.46 -20.10
C VAL A 277 -58.24 -18.33 -19.69
N LYS A 278 -57.32 -19.08 -20.33
CA LYS A 278 -55.86 -18.91 -20.12
C LYS A 278 -55.37 -17.57 -20.68
N ARG A 279 -55.86 -17.13 -21.86
CA ARG A 279 -55.50 -15.83 -22.45
C ARG A 279 -55.95 -14.68 -21.55
N GLN A 280 -57.19 -14.69 -21.07
CA GLN A 280 -57.72 -13.70 -20.13
C GLN A 280 -56.99 -13.70 -18.77
N ALA A 281 -56.65 -14.89 -18.25
CA ALA A 281 -55.83 -15.00 -17.04
C ALA A 281 -54.41 -14.43 -17.23
N ALA A 282 -53.79 -14.66 -18.39
CA ALA A 282 -52.52 -14.05 -18.79
C ALA A 282 -52.64 -12.52 -18.87
N MET A 283 -53.66 -11.99 -19.56
CA MET A 283 -53.87 -10.53 -19.66
C MET A 283 -54.06 -9.89 -18.28
N LYS A 284 -54.75 -10.54 -17.34
CA LYS A 284 -54.89 -10.04 -15.96
C LYS A 284 -53.54 -9.94 -15.23
N VAL A 285 -52.60 -10.85 -15.49
CA VAL A 285 -51.24 -10.78 -14.93
C VAL A 285 -50.40 -9.72 -15.65
N LEU A 286 -50.51 -9.61 -16.98
CA LEU A 286 -49.82 -8.59 -17.78
C LEU A 286 -50.27 -7.17 -17.41
N ASN A 287 -51.58 -6.89 -17.31
CA ASN A 287 -52.10 -5.61 -16.78
C ASN A 287 -51.49 -5.29 -15.40
N GLY A 288 -51.31 -6.32 -14.55
CA GLY A 288 -50.61 -6.19 -13.28
C GLY A 288 -49.14 -5.79 -13.42
N ILE A 289 -48.41 -6.39 -14.38
CA ILE A 289 -47.02 -6.07 -14.70
C ILE A 289 -46.89 -4.64 -15.26
N TYR A 290 -47.65 -4.29 -16.31
CA TYR A 290 -47.63 -2.94 -16.91
C TYR A 290 -47.99 -1.85 -15.90
N LYS A 291 -49.00 -2.08 -15.04
CA LYS A 291 -49.31 -1.15 -13.93
C LYS A 291 -48.12 -0.93 -12.99
N ARG A 292 -47.31 -1.97 -12.70
CA ARG A 292 -46.08 -1.82 -11.90
C ARG A 292 -44.93 -1.18 -12.68
N ARG A 293 -44.77 -1.47 -13.98
CA ARG A 293 -43.79 -0.79 -14.86
C ARG A 293 -44.00 0.72 -14.88
N PHE A 294 -45.24 1.19 -15.02
CA PHE A 294 -45.57 2.62 -14.96
C PHE A 294 -45.35 3.24 -13.57
N ALA A 295 -45.75 2.55 -12.50
CA ALA A 295 -45.57 3.05 -11.13
C ALA A 295 -44.08 3.20 -10.75
N GLN A 296 -43.26 2.22 -11.15
CA GLN A 296 -41.80 2.17 -10.94
C GLN A 296 -41.01 2.87 -12.07
N ARG A 297 -41.70 3.61 -12.95
CA ARG A 297 -41.13 4.45 -14.02
C ARG A 297 -40.21 3.71 -15.02
N LEU A 298 -40.32 2.38 -15.10
CA LEU A 298 -39.68 1.53 -16.11
C LEU A 298 -40.19 1.83 -17.53
N SER A 299 -41.39 2.40 -17.62
CA SER A 299 -42.01 2.85 -18.86
C SER A 299 -42.95 4.03 -18.64
N GLU A 300 -43.36 4.67 -19.74
CA GLU A 300 -44.33 5.78 -19.78
C GLU A 300 -45.42 5.49 -20.82
N ARG A 301 -46.61 6.09 -20.66
CA ARG A 301 -47.70 5.95 -21.64
C ARG A 301 -47.48 6.88 -22.86
N PRO A 302 -47.78 6.45 -24.09
CA PRO A 302 -47.71 7.32 -25.28
C PRO A 302 -48.55 8.58 -25.12
N ARG A 303 -47.97 9.75 -25.41
CA ARG A 303 -48.71 11.03 -25.39
C ARG A 303 -49.74 11.03 -26.52
N GLY A 304 -51.03 11.00 -26.17
CA GLY A 304 -52.14 10.98 -27.13
C GLY A 304 -52.99 9.70 -27.11
N SER A 305 -52.66 8.68 -26.31
CA SER A 305 -53.52 7.50 -26.16
C SER A 305 -54.84 7.87 -25.45
N THR A 306 -55.94 7.94 -26.19
CA THR A 306 -57.30 8.15 -25.66
C THR A 306 -57.92 6.90 -25.03
N GLN A 307 -57.25 5.75 -25.11
CA GLN A 307 -57.65 4.53 -24.40
C GLN A 307 -57.67 4.75 -22.89
N SER A 308 -58.71 4.17 -22.24
CA SER A 308 -58.94 4.28 -20.81
C SER A 308 -57.72 3.80 -19.99
N GLN A 309 -57.56 4.34 -18.78
CA GLN A 309 -56.39 4.09 -17.91
C GLN A 309 -56.18 2.63 -17.48
N VAL A 310 -57.08 1.71 -17.85
CA VAL A 310 -57.25 0.38 -17.25
C VAL A 310 -56.50 -0.71 -18.03
N ASP A 311 -56.49 -0.65 -19.36
CA ASP A 311 -56.23 -1.81 -20.23
C ASP A 311 -54.89 -1.73 -21.00
N THR A 312 -53.84 -1.20 -20.37
CA THR A 312 -52.48 -1.32 -20.92
C THR A 312 -51.89 -2.69 -20.58
N ALA A 313 -51.68 -3.52 -21.60
CA ALA A 313 -51.49 -4.95 -21.48
C ALA A 313 -50.36 -5.54 -22.34
N GLU A 314 -49.82 -4.77 -23.30
CA GLU A 314 -48.86 -5.27 -24.31
C GLU A 314 -47.76 -4.25 -24.65
N PRO A 315 -46.58 -4.69 -25.15
CA PRO A 315 -45.43 -3.80 -25.36
C PRO A 315 -45.66 -2.58 -26.27
N PRO A 316 -46.41 -2.65 -27.40
CA PRO A 316 -46.66 -1.49 -28.26
C PRO A 316 -47.47 -0.36 -27.60
N GLN A 317 -48.03 -0.60 -26.40
CA GLN A 317 -48.88 0.33 -25.66
C GLN A 317 -48.09 1.14 -24.61
N GLU A 318 -46.77 0.93 -24.50
CA GLU A 318 -45.87 1.70 -23.64
C GLU A 318 -44.65 2.24 -24.40
N ILE A 319 -44.07 3.32 -23.88
CA ILE A 319 -42.73 3.78 -24.22
C ILE A 319 -41.81 3.23 -23.12
N CYS A 320 -41.06 2.16 -23.42
CA CYS A 320 -40.07 1.64 -22.49
C CYS A 320 -38.99 2.69 -22.21
N ARG A 321 -38.62 2.87 -20.93
CA ARG A 321 -37.60 3.83 -20.49
C ARG A 321 -36.28 3.18 -20.06
N ILE A 322 -36.20 1.86 -20.14
CA ILE A 322 -35.05 1.08 -19.70
C ILE A 322 -34.68 0.03 -20.73
N ARG A 323 -33.39 -0.27 -20.87
CA ARG A 323 -32.87 -1.39 -21.65
C ARG A 323 -32.58 -2.62 -20.75
N PRO A 324 -32.32 -3.82 -21.30
CA PRO A 324 -32.06 -5.05 -20.51
C PRO A 324 -30.67 -5.13 -19.85
N ASP A 325 -29.70 -4.42 -20.42
CA ASP A 325 -28.28 -4.31 -20.06
C ASP A 325 -28.01 -3.32 -18.91
N GLU A 326 -28.92 -2.38 -18.65
CA GLU A 326 -28.73 -1.40 -17.59
C GLU A 326 -28.94 -1.96 -16.17
N VAL A 327 -28.13 -1.50 -15.22
CA VAL A 327 -28.35 -1.67 -13.77
C VAL A 327 -28.70 -0.31 -13.14
N SER A 328 -29.63 -0.29 -12.18
CA SER A 328 -29.77 0.82 -11.23
C SER A 328 -29.96 0.30 -9.80
N ILE A 329 -29.32 0.95 -8.83
CA ILE A 329 -29.44 0.67 -7.39
C ILE A 329 -29.86 1.97 -6.71
N THR A 330 -30.81 1.91 -5.78
CA THR A 330 -31.22 3.06 -4.97
C THR A 330 -31.32 2.67 -3.49
N VAL A 331 -30.63 3.45 -2.66
CA VAL A 331 -30.72 3.45 -1.19
C VAL A 331 -31.45 4.73 -0.79
N LEU A 332 -32.55 4.64 -0.05
CA LEU A 332 -33.46 5.77 0.22
C LEU A 332 -33.75 5.92 1.72
N GLY A 333 -33.41 7.08 2.28
CA GLY A 333 -33.62 7.41 3.70
C GLY A 333 -32.42 7.11 4.60
N ILE A 334 -31.22 7.40 4.12
CA ILE A 334 -29.97 7.36 4.90
C ILE A 334 -30.00 8.54 5.91
N PRO A 335 -29.51 8.38 7.16
CA PRO A 335 -29.57 9.42 8.19
C PRO A 335 -29.02 10.79 7.77
N GLY A 336 -29.81 11.85 8.01
CA GLY A 336 -29.37 13.24 7.94
C GLY A 336 -28.94 13.73 6.55
N PRO A 337 -28.36 14.94 6.47
CA PRO A 337 -27.82 15.52 5.26
C PRO A 337 -26.32 15.18 5.09
N LEU A 338 -26.01 14.05 4.44
CA LEU A 338 -24.64 13.65 4.15
C LEU A 338 -23.91 14.66 3.26
N SER A 339 -22.67 14.99 3.59
CA SER A 339 -21.76 15.68 2.67
C SER A 339 -21.15 14.72 1.64
N PRO A 340 -20.65 15.25 0.50
CA PRO A 340 -19.88 14.45 -0.46
C PRO A 340 -18.63 13.81 0.14
N ALA A 341 -17.98 14.45 1.12
CA ALA A 341 -16.84 13.86 1.81
C ALA A 341 -17.25 12.61 2.61
N GLU A 342 -18.29 12.72 3.43
CA GLU A 342 -18.83 11.59 4.22
C GLU A 342 -19.37 10.47 3.33
N ALA A 343 -19.88 10.78 2.13
CA ALA A 343 -20.35 9.76 1.20
C ALA A 343 -19.23 9.12 0.35
N PHE A 344 -18.18 9.86 0.00
CA PHE A 344 -17.23 9.43 -1.06
C PHE A 344 -15.75 9.37 -0.66
N TYR A 345 -15.32 9.74 0.57
CA TYR A 345 -13.88 9.78 0.91
C TYR A 345 -13.14 8.45 0.68
N SER A 346 -13.82 7.32 0.74
CA SER A 346 -13.23 6.00 0.48
C SER A 346 -12.83 5.76 -1.00
N VAL A 347 -13.13 6.67 -1.93
CA VAL A 347 -12.66 6.63 -3.33
C VAL A 347 -11.88 7.91 -3.67
N TYR A 348 -10.55 7.79 -3.69
CA TYR A 348 -9.58 8.86 -3.93
C TYR A 348 -9.83 9.62 -5.24
N GLY A 349 -10.26 8.92 -6.29
CA GLY A 349 -10.54 9.53 -7.59
C GLY A 349 -11.79 10.43 -7.63
N VAL A 350 -12.69 10.31 -6.65
CA VAL A 350 -13.95 11.10 -6.59
C VAL A 350 -13.78 12.33 -5.71
N ILE A 351 -13.11 12.19 -4.56
CA ILE A 351 -12.72 13.29 -3.67
C ILE A 351 -11.19 13.25 -3.52
N PRO A 352 -10.41 13.79 -4.48
CA PRO A 352 -8.96 13.82 -4.39
C PRO A 352 -8.50 14.80 -3.30
N PRO A 353 -7.56 14.41 -2.42
CA PRO A 353 -6.99 15.31 -1.42
C PRO A 353 -6.27 16.51 -2.07
N GLU A 354 -6.52 17.72 -1.58
CA GLU A 354 -5.95 18.97 -2.13
C GLU A 354 -4.42 18.94 -2.26
N HIS A 355 -3.75 18.33 -1.28
CA HIS A 355 -2.30 18.34 -1.12
C HIS A 355 -1.72 16.95 -1.42
N ALA A 356 -1.71 16.58 -2.70
CA ALA A 356 -1.21 15.31 -3.20
C ALA A 356 -0.02 15.46 -4.18
N TRP A 357 1.07 14.76 -3.88
CA TRP A 357 2.27 14.68 -4.72
C TRP A 357 2.30 13.35 -5.47
N ARG A 358 2.25 13.40 -6.81
CA ARG A 358 2.34 12.23 -7.69
C ARG A 358 3.80 12.00 -8.11
N VAL A 359 4.36 10.83 -7.82
CA VAL A 359 5.72 10.47 -8.27
C VAL A 359 5.66 9.87 -9.68
N LEU A 360 6.11 10.64 -10.67
CA LEU A 360 6.25 10.27 -12.09
C LEU A 360 7.60 10.74 -12.65
N PRO A 361 8.03 10.27 -13.84
CA PRO A 361 7.55 9.09 -14.57
C PRO A 361 8.47 7.87 -14.37
N GLN A 362 9.48 7.97 -13.50
CA GLN A 362 10.57 6.99 -13.39
C GLN A 362 10.22 5.73 -12.58
N VAL A 363 8.98 5.59 -12.12
CA VAL A 363 8.46 4.38 -11.44
C VAL A 363 7.45 3.71 -12.35
N ASP A 364 7.60 2.40 -12.52
CA ASP A 364 6.81 1.50 -13.36
C ASP A 364 5.38 1.26 -12.81
N THR A 365 5.00 2.05 -11.81
CA THR A 365 3.78 1.95 -11.00
C THR A 365 3.57 3.30 -10.31
N PRO A 366 2.49 4.05 -10.60
CA PRO A 366 2.22 5.32 -9.94
C PRO A 366 2.05 5.18 -8.42
N ILE A 367 2.73 6.07 -7.68
CA ILE A 367 2.53 6.26 -6.24
C ILE A 367 2.24 7.74 -5.99
N TYR A 368 1.17 7.99 -5.23
CA TYR A 368 0.80 9.31 -4.76
C TYR A 368 1.00 9.36 -3.25
N PHE A 369 1.68 10.39 -2.76
CA PHE A 369 1.75 10.73 -1.34
C PHE A 369 0.84 11.92 -1.07
N PHE A 370 0.17 11.96 0.07
CA PHE A 370 -0.67 13.10 0.45
C PHE A 370 -0.78 13.23 1.97
N LYS A 371 -1.23 14.40 2.42
CA LYS A 371 -1.66 14.61 3.81
C LYS A 371 -3.16 14.31 3.90
N SER A 372 -3.57 13.50 4.87
CA SER A 372 -4.99 13.36 5.18
C SER A 372 -5.46 14.51 6.06
N GLU A 373 -6.73 14.88 5.94
CA GLU A 373 -7.44 15.73 6.90
C GLU A 373 -7.75 14.97 8.20
N THR A 374 -7.80 13.63 8.15
CA THR A 374 -7.98 12.78 9.32
C THR A 374 -6.72 12.68 10.17
N ALA A 375 -6.88 12.55 11.49
CA ALA A 375 -5.78 12.39 12.44
C ALA A 375 -4.92 11.11 12.26
N HIS A 376 -5.29 10.24 11.32
CA HIS A 376 -4.57 9.01 10.96
C HIS A 376 -4.30 9.01 9.44
N PRO A 377 -3.12 8.52 9.01
CA PRO A 377 -2.80 8.38 7.59
C PRO A 377 -3.67 7.30 6.92
N LEU A 378 -4.06 7.54 5.67
CA LEU A 378 -4.92 6.66 4.89
C LEU A 378 -4.14 5.88 3.83
N PHE A 379 -4.57 4.65 3.55
CA PHE A 379 -3.99 3.83 2.47
C PHE A 379 -5.06 3.46 1.44
N TYR A 380 -4.82 3.86 0.20
CA TYR A 380 -5.63 3.53 -0.97
C TYR A 380 -4.86 2.58 -1.89
N HIS A 381 -5.55 1.57 -2.38
CA HIS A 381 -5.07 0.68 -3.43
C HIS A 381 -5.88 0.94 -4.70
N ARG A 382 -5.22 1.36 -5.79
CA ARG A 382 -5.85 1.76 -7.06
C ARG A 382 -7.05 2.71 -6.85
N ASP A 383 -6.84 3.76 -6.08
CA ASP A 383 -7.83 4.78 -5.71
C ASP A 383 -8.95 4.33 -4.72
N HIS A 384 -8.95 3.09 -4.23
CA HIS A 384 -9.94 2.59 -3.26
C HIS A 384 -9.34 2.36 -1.86
N LEU A 385 -10.01 2.87 -0.82
CA LEU A 385 -9.53 2.79 0.57
C LEU A 385 -9.51 1.36 1.11
N VAL A 386 -8.39 0.98 1.76
CA VAL A 386 -8.21 -0.28 2.48
C VAL A 386 -8.02 0.03 3.97
N ARG A 387 -9.02 -0.34 4.79
CA ARG A 387 -9.13 0.01 6.23
C ARG A 387 -7.92 -0.44 7.05
N THR A 388 -7.45 -1.65 6.78
CA THR A 388 -6.30 -2.29 7.42
C THR A 388 -5.19 -2.46 6.37
N GLY A 389 -4.80 -1.33 5.79
CA GLY A 389 -3.65 -1.24 4.90
C GLY A 389 -2.30 -1.45 5.61
N PRO A 390 -1.17 -1.27 4.89
CA PRO A 390 0.16 -1.28 5.48
C PRO A 390 0.28 -0.17 6.54
N THR A 391 1.03 -0.40 7.62
CA THR A 391 1.23 0.66 8.62
C THR A 391 1.97 1.85 8.02
N LEU A 392 1.36 3.02 8.12
CA LEU A 392 1.90 4.34 7.77
C LEU A 392 2.13 5.16 9.07
N ASN A 393 2.85 6.28 9.00
CA ASN A 393 3.08 7.15 10.17
C ASN A 393 2.31 8.48 10.05
N ARG A 394 2.68 9.34 9.11
CA ARG A 394 2.06 10.66 8.86
C ARG A 394 1.58 10.82 7.43
N LEU A 395 2.38 10.39 6.46
CA LEU A 395 2.01 10.47 5.05
C LEU A 395 1.02 9.36 4.69
N SER A 396 -0.03 9.76 3.98
CA SER A 396 -1.02 8.88 3.37
C SER A 396 -0.58 8.51 1.96
N ILE A 397 -0.99 7.33 1.49
CA ILE A 397 -0.49 6.75 0.23
C ILE A 397 -1.65 6.25 -0.62
N ASN A 398 -1.65 6.58 -1.91
CA ASN A 398 -2.41 5.86 -2.93
C ASN A 398 -1.43 5.12 -3.85
N TYR A 399 -1.47 3.80 -3.81
CA TYR A 399 -0.60 2.89 -4.58
C TYR A 399 -1.42 2.21 -5.66
N ARG A 400 -1.04 2.35 -6.93
CA ARG A 400 -1.83 1.79 -8.05
C ARG A 400 -1.35 0.43 -8.58
N GLY A 401 -0.25 -0.09 -8.06
CA GLY A 401 0.31 -1.37 -8.51
C GLY A 401 -0.49 -2.60 -8.07
N ASN A 402 0.14 -3.77 -8.15
CA ASN A 402 -0.44 -5.01 -7.65
C ASN A 402 -0.21 -5.14 -6.14
N LEU A 403 -1.28 -5.48 -5.42
CA LEU A 403 -1.32 -5.92 -4.03
C LEU A 403 -2.45 -6.95 -3.91
N ASP A 404 -2.24 -7.94 -3.04
CA ASP A 404 -3.23 -8.95 -2.72
C ASP A 404 -4.05 -8.47 -1.51
N LEU A 405 -5.38 -8.53 -1.62
CA LEU A 405 -6.31 -8.05 -0.59
C LEU A 405 -7.15 -9.20 -0.03
N SER A 406 -7.66 -9.04 1.19
CA SER A 406 -8.68 -9.93 1.75
C SER A 406 -9.97 -9.92 0.91
N ALA A 407 -10.76 -11.00 1.01
CA ALA A 407 -11.95 -11.20 0.15
C ALA A 407 -13.12 -10.21 0.37
N ASP A 408 -13.05 -9.44 1.46
CA ASP A 408 -13.90 -8.32 1.84
C ASP A 408 -13.24 -6.94 1.55
N ARG A 409 -12.05 -6.93 0.94
CA ARG A 409 -11.25 -5.74 0.58
C ARG A 409 -10.91 -4.83 1.77
N THR A 410 -10.92 -5.36 3.00
CA THR A 410 -10.61 -4.59 4.22
C THR A 410 -9.13 -4.50 4.52
N SER A 411 -8.34 -5.50 4.15
CA SER A 411 -6.92 -5.62 4.55
C SER A 411 -6.01 -6.04 3.39
N VAL A 412 -4.71 -5.74 3.52
CA VAL A 412 -3.65 -6.17 2.59
C VAL A 412 -2.99 -7.44 3.13
N ASP A 413 -2.81 -8.47 2.29
CA ASP A 413 -1.96 -9.60 2.64
C ASP A 413 -0.48 -9.17 2.58
N THR A 414 0.17 -9.18 3.75
CA THR A 414 1.57 -8.75 3.90
C THR A 414 2.60 -9.87 3.71
N SER A 415 2.14 -11.10 3.46
CA SER A 415 3.00 -12.27 3.25
C SER A 415 3.45 -12.47 1.80
N THR A 416 2.78 -11.83 0.83
CA THR A 416 2.93 -12.16 -0.59
C THR A 416 4.09 -11.45 -1.30
N HIS A 417 4.43 -11.95 -2.49
CA HIS A 417 5.38 -11.29 -3.39
C HIS A 417 4.90 -9.88 -3.83
N ALA A 418 3.59 -9.68 -4.02
CA ALA A 418 3.06 -8.36 -4.38
C ALA A 418 3.32 -7.32 -3.28
N PHE A 419 3.21 -7.71 -1.99
CA PHE A 419 3.58 -6.84 -0.88
C PHE A 419 5.09 -6.57 -0.79
N ALA A 420 5.94 -7.54 -1.17
CA ALA A 420 7.38 -7.31 -1.32
C ALA A 420 7.68 -6.28 -2.43
N GLN A 421 7.01 -6.41 -3.58
CA GLN A 421 7.13 -5.47 -4.71
C GLN A 421 6.60 -4.07 -4.37
N TYR A 422 5.48 -3.96 -3.63
CA TYR A 422 4.99 -2.69 -3.08
C TYR A 422 6.06 -1.96 -2.27
N LYS A 423 6.76 -2.65 -1.36
CA LYS A 423 7.84 -2.04 -0.56
C LYS A 423 9.01 -1.58 -1.44
N ALA A 424 9.40 -2.35 -2.46
CA ALA A 424 10.44 -1.94 -3.40
C ALA A 424 10.04 -0.69 -4.21
N ASN A 425 8.81 -0.67 -4.74
CA ASN A 425 8.25 0.48 -5.46
C ASN A 425 8.14 1.72 -4.56
N LEU A 426 7.72 1.55 -3.30
CA LEU A 426 7.63 2.63 -2.31
C LEU A 426 9.01 3.21 -1.98
N SER A 427 10.03 2.37 -1.79
CA SER A 427 11.42 2.82 -1.60
C SER A 427 11.92 3.61 -2.80
N LYS A 428 11.69 3.11 -4.03
CA LYS A 428 12.04 3.79 -5.28
C LYS A 428 11.34 5.14 -5.40
N ALA A 429 10.04 5.21 -5.15
CA ALA A 429 9.26 6.45 -5.22
C ALA A 429 9.70 7.48 -4.15
N ALA A 430 9.97 7.05 -2.92
CA ALA A 430 10.46 7.93 -1.87
C ALA A 430 11.88 8.45 -2.13
N HIS A 431 12.78 7.64 -2.73
CA HIS A 431 14.10 8.11 -3.17
C HIS A 431 13.99 9.16 -4.29
N LEU A 432 13.13 8.91 -5.29
CA LEU A 432 12.86 9.86 -6.38
C LEU A 432 12.21 11.16 -5.87
N ALA A 433 11.38 11.10 -4.81
CA ALA A 433 10.88 12.29 -4.16
C ALA A 433 12.01 13.13 -3.54
N PHE A 434 12.99 12.51 -2.88
CA PHE A 434 14.20 13.22 -2.42
C PHE A 434 15.01 13.83 -3.56
N GLU A 435 14.99 13.27 -4.78
CA GLU A 435 15.74 13.80 -5.92
C GLU A 435 14.99 14.93 -6.66
N PHE A 436 13.67 14.80 -6.85
CA PHE A 436 12.89 15.64 -7.77
C PHE A 436 11.74 16.45 -7.15
N LEU A 437 11.34 16.20 -5.91
CA LEU A 437 10.15 16.82 -5.28
C LEU A 437 10.50 17.39 -3.88
N PRO A 438 11.12 18.57 -3.79
CA PRO A 438 11.66 19.11 -2.53
C PRO A 438 10.64 19.16 -1.37
N ASP A 439 9.41 19.61 -1.62
CA ASP A 439 8.38 19.73 -0.56
C ASP A 439 7.98 18.36 0.00
N LEU A 440 7.77 17.38 -0.88
CA LEU A 440 7.52 15.99 -0.49
C LEU A 440 8.74 15.38 0.22
N ALA A 441 9.97 15.73 -0.18
CA ALA A 441 11.19 15.27 0.47
C ALA A 441 11.25 15.72 1.95
N VAL A 442 10.82 16.96 2.25
CA VAL A 442 10.72 17.45 3.64
C VAL A 442 9.66 16.68 4.42
N GLU A 443 8.49 16.43 3.83
CA GLU A 443 7.41 15.67 4.48
C GLU A 443 7.77 14.19 4.70
N ILE A 444 8.49 13.56 3.76
CA ILE A 444 9.03 12.20 3.92
C ILE A 444 10.10 12.17 5.02
N ALA A 445 10.99 13.17 5.08
CA ALA A 445 11.96 13.27 6.16
C ALA A 445 11.29 13.54 7.53
N LEU A 446 10.18 14.29 7.59
CA LEU A 446 9.34 14.43 8.79
C LEU A 446 8.68 13.09 9.19
N ASP A 447 8.13 12.35 8.24
CA ASP A 447 7.56 11.01 8.46
C ASP A 447 8.62 10.05 9.04
N ILE A 448 9.83 10.04 8.46
CA ILE A 448 10.95 9.21 8.95
C ILE A 448 11.44 9.64 10.35
N LEU A 449 11.51 10.94 10.64
CA LEU A 449 12.02 11.47 11.90
C LEU A 449 11.03 11.38 13.08
N THR A 450 9.74 11.19 12.80
CA THR A 450 8.69 11.08 13.82
C THR A 450 8.15 9.66 14.00
N ASP A 451 8.62 8.70 13.20
CA ASP A 451 8.20 7.30 13.29
C ASP A 451 8.72 6.66 14.58
N GLY A 452 7.79 6.22 15.45
CA GLY A 452 8.10 5.45 16.66
C GLY A 452 8.74 4.08 16.38
N GLY A 453 8.80 3.65 15.12
CA GLY A 453 9.52 2.46 14.66
C GLY A 453 8.80 1.15 14.92
N ALA A 454 7.53 1.18 15.33
CA ALA A 454 6.77 0.01 15.80
C ALA A 454 6.43 -1.00 14.70
N SER A 455 6.41 -0.59 13.42
CA SER A 455 6.09 -1.46 12.28
C SER A 455 7.22 -1.55 11.27
N GLY A 456 7.17 -2.58 10.41
CA GLY A 456 8.13 -2.86 9.34
C GLY A 456 7.80 -2.24 7.97
N SER A 457 6.64 -1.60 7.82
CA SER A 457 6.14 -1.07 6.53
C SER A 457 6.24 0.45 6.37
N THR A 458 6.63 1.18 7.41
CA THR A 458 6.76 2.65 7.38
C THR A 458 7.97 3.09 6.54
N LEU A 459 7.99 4.35 6.12
CA LEU A 459 9.06 4.89 5.27
C LEU A 459 10.44 4.80 5.93
N SER A 460 10.53 4.89 7.27
CA SER A 460 11.81 4.73 8.00
C SER A 460 12.41 3.32 7.88
N ARG A 461 11.59 2.30 7.61
CA ARG A 461 12.01 0.90 7.47
C ARG A 461 12.17 0.45 6.03
N VAL A 462 11.30 0.97 5.15
CA VAL A 462 11.21 0.58 3.74
C VAL A 462 12.23 1.34 2.88
N LEU A 463 12.50 2.62 3.16
CA LEU A 463 13.40 3.43 2.33
C LEU A 463 14.84 2.92 2.36
N GLN A 464 15.34 2.59 1.18
CA GLN A 464 16.73 2.29 0.86
C GLN A 464 17.14 3.25 -0.28
N PRO A 465 18.02 4.23 -0.01
CA PRO A 465 18.52 5.13 -1.05
C PRO A 465 19.24 4.35 -2.15
N LEU A 466 18.96 4.68 -3.42
CA LEU A 466 19.49 3.93 -4.55
C LEU A 466 20.97 4.25 -4.81
N ASP A 467 21.38 5.52 -4.67
CA ASP A 467 22.78 5.93 -4.69
C ASP A 467 23.08 7.19 -3.84
N THR A 468 24.29 7.75 -4.00
CA THR A 468 24.79 8.93 -3.28
C THR A 468 24.75 10.24 -4.09
N ARG A 469 24.02 10.32 -5.22
CA ARG A 469 23.88 11.56 -6.02
C ARG A 469 23.04 12.58 -5.27
N SER A 470 21.88 12.15 -4.80
CA SER A 470 20.87 12.94 -4.07
C SER A 470 21.28 13.34 -2.64
N LYS A 471 22.55 13.16 -2.26
CA LYS A 471 23.10 13.42 -0.90
C LYS A 471 22.75 14.81 -0.35
N GLU A 472 22.73 15.84 -1.20
CA GLU A 472 22.51 17.23 -0.79
C GLU A 472 21.02 17.55 -0.62
N THR A 473 20.14 16.93 -1.43
CA THR A 473 18.68 17.09 -1.27
C THR A 473 18.17 16.30 -0.07
N TYR A 474 18.69 15.08 0.17
CA TYR A 474 18.50 14.37 1.45
C TYR A 474 18.95 15.23 2.64
N ARG A 475 20.15 15.83 2.58
CA ARG A 475 20.65 16.72 3.66
C ARG A 475 19.73 17.92 3.87
N ALA A 476 19.34 18.62 2.79
CA ALA A 476 18.47 19.79 2.85
C ALA A 476 17.10 19.44 3.45
N ALA A 477 16.49 18.34 2.99
CA ALA A 477 15.19 17.88 3.47
C ALA A 477 15.22 17.56 4.98
N PHE A 478 16.17 16.76 5.45
CA PHE A 478 16.30 16.45 6.89
C PHE A 478 16.61 17.70 7.73
N VAL A 479 17.41 18.65 7.24
CA VAL A 479 17.68 19.93 7.92
C VAL A 479 16.43 20.80 8.02
N ALA A 480 15.60 20.86 6.97
CA ALA A 480 14.31 21.53 7.01
C ALA A 480 13.35 20.83 8.00
N SER A 481 13.24 19.51 7.96
CA SER A 481 12.40 18.72 8.87
C SER A 481 12.76 18.93 10.35
N TRP A 482 14.05 18.92 10.72
CA TRP A 482 14.43 19.23 12.11
C TRP A 482 14.07 20.66 12.53
N ARG A 483 14.14 21.63 11.61
CA ARG A 483 13.75 23.04 11.88
C ARG A 483 12.23 23.24 11.92
N MET A 484 11.44 22.38 11.27
CA MET A 484 9.98 22.35 11.42
C MET A 484 9.56 21.69 12.74
N LEU A 485 10.28 20.64 13.18
CA LEU A 485 10.05 20.00 14.49
C LEU A 485 10.53 20.87 15.66
N GLU A 486 11.57 21.69 15.45
CA GLU A 486 12.16 22.55 16.49
C GLU A 486 12.53 23.93 15.89
N PRO A 487 11.55 24.86 15.77
CA PRO A 487 11.73 26.18 15.14
C PRO A 487 12.74 27.11 15.83
N THR A 488 13.17 26.77 17.05
CA THR A 488 14.23 27.47 17.79
C THR A 488 15.65 27.18 17.27
N LEU A 489 15.83 26.20 16.38
CA LEU A 489 17.15 25.83 15.85
C LEU A 489 17.73 26.93 14.93
N PRO A 490 18.91 27.51 15.26
CA PRO A 490 19.44 28.65 14.51
C PRO A 490 19.83 28.31 13.08
N ALA A 491 19.34 29.11 12.12
CA ALA A 491 19.53 28.89 10.69
C ALA A 491 21.01 28.86 10.24
N SER A 492 21.88 29.56 10.95
CA SER A 492 23.33 29.69 10.70
C SER A 492 24.17 28.51 11.20
N LYS A 493 23.61 27.59 12.01
CA LYS A 493 24.32 26.40 12.50
C LYS A 493 24.02 25.19 11.63
N ILE A 494 25.06 24.40 11.39
CA ILE A 494 24.96 23.09 10.72
C ILE A 494 24.37 22.09 11.73
N LEU A 495 23.34 21.36 11.30
CA LEU A 495 22.75 20.25 12.05
C LEU A 495 23.40 18.94 11.62
N TYR A 496 23.85 18.12 12.58
CA TYR A 496 24.52 16.85 12.33
C TYR A 496 23.82 15.69 13.08
N PRO A 497 23.27 14.68 12.38
CA PRO A 497 22.61 13.54 12.99
C PRO A 497 23.61 12.57 13.62
N TYR A 498 23.27 12.02 14.78
CA TYR A 498 24.02 10.95 15.43
C TYR A 498 23.10 9.82 15.91
N PRO A 499 23.54 8.54 15.84
CA PRO A 499 22.83 7.42 16.44
C PRO A 499 22.73 7.60 17.95
N VAL A 500 21.54 7.41 18.55
CA VAL A 500 21.38 7.48 20.01
C VAL A 500 22.32 6.49 20.73
N SER A 501 22.57 5.31 20.15
CA SER A 501 23.48 4.31 20.72
C SER A 501 24.96 4.76 20.81
N SER A 502 25.37 5.79 20.07
CA SER A 502 26.74 6.34 20.09
C SER A 502 26.84 7.78 20.60
N ALA A 503 25.77 8.33 21.21
CA ALA A 503 25.72 9.70 21.74
C ALA A 503 26.96 10.09 22.57
N ALA A 504 27.35 9.26 23.53
CA ALA A 504 28.48 9.52 24.45
C ALA A 504 29.87 9.61 23.75
N ARG A 505 29.99 9.14 22.50
CA ARG A 505 31.22 9.21 21.69
C ARG A 505 31.11 10.26 20.58
N ASP A 506 29.94 10.41 19.98
CA ASP A 506 29.77 11.18 18.75
C ASP A 506 29.27 12.62 19.00
N LEU A 507 28.46 12.85 20.05
CA LEU A 507 27.95 14.19 20.38
C LEU A 507 29.07 15.18 20.77
N PRO A 508 30.02 14.84 21.67
CA PRO A 508 31.08 15.78 22.05
C PRO A 508 31.94 16.22 20.85
N LEU A 509 32.16 15.32 19.89
CA LEU A 509 32.89 15.63 18.66
C LEU A 509 32.09 16.52 17.71
N ILE A 510 30.77 16.37 17.64
CA ILE A 510 29.88 17.25 16.86
C ILE A 510 29.89 18.67 17.45
N GLU A 511 29.84 18.79 18.78
CA GLU A 511 29.90 20.06 19.50
C GLU A 511 31.27 20.75 19.34
N GLU A 512 32.37 19.98 19.39
CA GLU A 512 33.73 20.49 19.15
C GLU A 512 33.91 21.06 17.73
N LEU A 513 33.23 20.47 16.74
CA LEU A 513 33.18 20.99 15.37
C LEU A 513 32.31 22.26 15.23
N GLY A 514 31.67 22.71 16.32
CA GLY A 514 30.78 23.87 16.36
C GLY A 514 29.39 23.62 15.75
N MET A 515 29.04 22.36 15.51
CA MET A 515 27.75 21.94 14.93
C MET A 515 26.73 21.62 16.04
N ILE A 516 25.45 21.48 15.68
CA ILE A 516 24.39 21.04 16.61
C ILE A 516 24.08 19.57 16.34
N GLY A 517 24.26 18.72 17.35
CA GLY A 517 23.89 17.31 17.28
C GLY A 517 22.38 17.11 17.25
N ARG A 518 21.89 16.22 16.37
CA ARG A 518 20.49 15.76 16.35
C ARG A 518 20.44 14.24 16.63
N PRO A 519 19.81 13.78 17.72
CA PRO A 519 19.65 12.36 17.96
C PRO A 519 18.69 11.75 16.92
N VAL A 520 19.06 10.57 16.40
CA VAL A 520 18.23 9.77 15.49
C VAL A 520 18.41 8.27 15.78
N SER A 521 17.42 7.46 15.42
CA SER A 521 17.50 6.00 15.57
C SER A 521 18.60 5.39 14.71
N ASP A 522 19.27 4.36 15.23
CA ASP A 522 20.42 3.73 14.56
C ASP A 522 20.11 3.21 13.15
N HIS A 523 18.85 2.80 12.90
CA HIS A 523 18.40 2.34 11.58
C HIS A 523 18.29 3.48 10.56
N ILE A 524 17.93 4.69 10.98
CA ILE A 524 17.86 5.87 10.10
C ILE A 524 19.27 6.25 9.65
N MET A 525 20.24 6.22 10.57
CA MET A 525 21.65 6.45 10.22
C MET A 525 22.22 5.37 9.31
N SER A 526 22.01 4.10 9.66
CA SER A 526 22.63 2.97 8.93
C SER A 526 21.97 2.63 7.59
N LYS A 527 20.65 2.83 7.44
CA LYS A 527 19.91 2.51 6.20
C LYS A 527 19.62 3.71 5.30
N ILE A 528 19.53 4.93 5.83
CA ILE A 528 19.10 6.10 5.06
C ILE A 528 20.20 7.16 4.96
N LEU A 529 20.69 7.70 6.09
CA LEU A 529 21.57 8.88 6.08
C LEU A 529 23.02 8.59 5.69
N HIS A 530 23.54 7.39 5.98
CA HIS A 530 24.82 6.94 5.45
C HIS A 530 24.74 6.44 4.00
N PRO A 531 23.78 5.57 3.58
CA PRO A 531 23.74 5.06 2.21
C PRO A 531 23.40 6.11 1.14
N SER A 532 22.59 7.13 1.46
CA SER A 532 22.38 8.30 0.59
C SER A 532 23.61 9.22 0.46
N GLY A 533 24.66 8.99 1.26
CA GLY A 533 25.84 9.86 1.34
C GLY A 533 25.56 11.24 1.96
N ALA A 534 24.32 11.51 2.41
CA ALA A 534 23.92 12.79 2.99
C ALA A 534 24.76 13.16 4.22
N TYR A 535 25.11 12.16 5.03
CA TYR A 535 26.03 12.28 6.16
C TYR A 535 27.02 11.11 6.16
N SER A 536 28.32 11.41 6.21
CA SER A 536 29.34 10.40 6.52
C SER A 536 29.26 9.99 8.01
N ARG A 537 30.06 9.01 8.44
CA ARG A 537 30.34 8.85 9.88
C ARG A 537 31.14 10.06 10.37
N ILE A 538 30.88 10.52 11.59
CA ILE A 538 31.51 11.75 12.14
C ILE A 538 33.04 11.63 12.21
N HIS A 539 33.57 10.53 12.74
CA HIS A 539 35.01 10.25 12.82
C HIS A 539 35.69 10.31 11.45
N HIS A 540 35.03 9.84 10.39
CA HIS A 540 35.54 9.91 9.02
C HIS A 540 35.43 11.32 8.40
N HIS A 541 34.52 12.17 8.89
CA HIS A 541 34.47 13.59 8.53
C HIS A 541 35.67 14.34 9.14
N VAL A 542 35.92 14.16 10.44
CA VAL A 542 37.03 14.85 11.13
C VAL A 542 38.38 14.31 10.67
N GLU A 543 38.49 13.02 10.38
CA GLU A 543 39.68 12.46 9.73
C GLU A 543 39.95 13.08 8.36
N LYS A 544 38.92 13.27 7.52
CA LYS A 544 39.06 14.00 6.25
C LYS A 544 39.47 15.46 6.44
N SER A 545 39.15 16.07 7.58
CA SER A 545 39.62 17.39 7.98
C SER A 545 41.09 17.37 8.46
N LEU A 546 41.52 16.33 9.18
CA LEU A 546 42.92 16.12 9.56
C LEU A 546 43.82 15.91 8.33
N LEU A 547 43.41 15.03 7.41
CA LEU A 547 44.12 14.75 6.16
C LEU A 547 44.15 15.94 5.17
N ARG A 548 43.47 17.05 5.48
CA ARG A 548 43.43 18.29 4.68
C ARG A 548 43.91 19.51 5.45
N ALA A 549 44.26 19.39 6.72
CA ALA A 549 44.74 20.50 7.53
C ALA A 549 46.11 20.98 6.99
N PRO A 550 46.39 22.30 7.01
CA PRO A 550 47.66 22.82 6.51
C PRO A 550 48.82 22.35 7.39
N ALA A 551 50.00 22.21 6.80
CA ALA A 551 51.21 21.79 7.51
C ALA A 551 51.50 22.67 8.73
N TYR A 552 52.12 22.08 9.75
CA TYR A 552 52.70 22.80 10.89
C TYR A 552 54.21 22.88 10.72
N ASN A 553 54.73 24.11 10.63
CA ASN A 553 56.14 24.38 10.33
C ASN A 553 57.01 24.56 11.59
N GLY A 554 56.46 24.33 12.79
CA GLY A 554 57.20 24.37 14.04
C GLY A 554 57.72 22.98 14.44
N GLU A 555 58.77 22.94 15.24
CA GLU A 555 59.27 21.69 15.80
C GLU A 555 58.26 21.08 16.79
N VAL A 556 58.15 19.75 16.79
CA VAL A 556 57.32 19.01 17.75
C VAL A 556 58.20 18.04 18.54
N PRO A 557 58.60 18.39 19.76
CA PRO A 557 59.40 17.53 20.63
C PRO A 557 58.75 16.16 20.83
N GLY A 558 59.52 15.10 20.56
CA GLY A 558 59.05 13.71 20.52
C GLY A 558 58.68 13.18 19.12
N LEU A 559 58.57 14.03 18.08
CA LEU A 559 58.21 13.58 16.72
C LEU A 559 59.19 12.53 16.16
N VAL A 560 60.50 12.73 16.33
CA VAL A 560 61.54 11.77 15.90
C VAL A 560 61.38 10.42 16.61
N ARG A 561 60.98 10.43 17.90
CA ARG A 561 60.72 9.21 18.68
C ARG A 561 59.50 8.46 18.12
N LEU A 562 58.40 9.16 17.86
CA LEU A 562 57.22 8.59 17.20
C LEU A 562 57.58 8.00 15.82
N GLN A 563 58.36 8.72 15.01
CA GLN A 563 58.79 8.24 13.70
C GLN A 563 59.65 6.98 13.80
N SER A 564 60.56 6.90 14.79
CA SER A 564 61.36 5.70 15.05
C SER A 564 60.47 4.50 15.44
N ALA A 565 59.52 4.69 16.36
CA ALA A 565 58.59 3.63 16.76
C ALA A 565 57.64 3.18 15.63
N ILE A 566 57.19 4.09 14.76
CA ILE A 566 56.37 3.72 13.59
C ILE A 566 57.23 2.95 12.56
N LYS A 567 58.50 3.32 12.35
CA LYS A 567 59.46 2.59 11.48
C LYS A 567 59.73 1.17 11.97
N SER A 568 59.80 0.93 13.28
CA SER A 568 60.08 -0.40 13.85
C SER A 568 58.87 -1.34 13.91
N LEU A 569 57.65 -0.81 13.81
CA LEU A 569 56.40 -1.59 13.88
C LEU A 569 55.84 -2.04 12.52
N LEU A 570 56.27 -1.42 11.41
CA LEU A 570 55.65 -1.60 10.10
C LEU A 570 56.65 -2.18 9.06
N PRO A 571 56.18 -2.94 8.05
CA PRO A 571 57.08 -3.61 7.11
C PRO A 571 57.98 -2.65 6.29
N PRO A 572 59.22 -3.05 5.97
CA PRO A 572 60.08 -2.28 5.06
C PRO A 572 59.36 -1.95 3.74
N GLY A 573 59.44 -0.69 3.29
CA GLY A 573 58.79 -0.21 2.06
C GLY A 573 57.28 0.05 2.16
N SER A 574 56.63 -0.15 3.32
CA SER A 574 55.21 0.19 3.49
C SER A 574 54.94 1.68 3.70
N ILE A 575 55.99 2.51 3.89
CA ILE A 575 55.91 3.93 4.24
C ILE A 575 56.92 4.73 3.40
N ASP A 576 56.59 5.98 3.10
CA ASP A 576 57.49 6.99 2.51
C ASP A 576 58.52 7.51 3.56
N PRO A 577 59.73 7.94 3.17
CA PRO A 577 60.72 8.54 4.09
C PRO A 577 60.20 9.71 4.94
N GLU A 578 59.29 10.56 4.42
CA GLU A 578 58.58 11.58 5.22
C GLU A 578 57.44 10.93 6.00
N LEU A 579 57.81 10.18 7.04
CA LEU A 579 56.96 9.18 7.69
C LEU A 579 55.66 9.73 8.30
N VAL A 580 55.74 10.92 8.92
CA VAL A 580 54.67 11.55 9.72
C VAL A 580 54.69 13.05 9.49
N ASN A 581 53.63 13.58 8.89
CA ASN A 581 53.40 15.01 8.71
C ASN A 581 52.62 15.58 9.90
N VAL A 582 53.12 16.67 10.51
CA VAL A 582 52.36 17.44 11.51
C VAL A 582 51.52 18.49 10.79
N VAL A 583 50.26 18.64 11.21
CA VAL A 583 49.30 19.58 10.64
C VAL A 583 48.57 20.41 11.70
N ASN A 584 48.19 21.62 11.32
CA ASN A 584 47.41 22.59 12.09
C ASN A 584 45.92 22.19 12.15
N HIS A 585 45.63 21.04 12.76
CA HIS A 585 44.28 20.53 12.94
C HIS A 585 43.73 20.89 14.34
N LYS A 586 42.53 21.49 14.38
CA LYS A 586 41.98 22.13 15.58
C LYS A 586 41.28 21.18 16.56
N TYR A 587 40.86 19.99 16.10
CA TYR A 587 39.95 19.12 16.86
C TYR A 587 40.70 18.01 17.61
N SER A 588 40.09 17.52 18.70
CA SER A 588 40.69 16.60 19.66
C SER A 588 41.02 15.23 19.07
N THR A 589 40.18 14.76 18.14
CA THR A 589 40.19 13.44 17.53
C THR A 589 39.82 13.50 16.03
N PRO A 590 40.42 12.65 15.17
CA PRO A 590 41.52 11.73 15.46
C PRO A 590 42.84 12.49 15.74
N LYS A 591 43.69 11.90 16.59
CA LYS A 591 45.00 12.50 16.95
C LYS A 591 46.04 12.36 15.83
N ILE A 592 46.01 11.20 15.17
CA ILE A 592 46.86 10.82 14.04
C ILE A 592 46.09 9.84 13.15
N ALA A 593 46.27 9.92 11.83
CA ALA A 593 45.58 9.08 10.85
C ALA A 593 46.52 8.60 9.73
N TRP A 594 46.30 7.37 9.27
CA TRP A 594 47.00 6.82 8.10
C TRP A 594 46.35 7.27 6.78
N ASN A 595 47.18 7.71 5.83
CA ASN A 595 46.77 7.97 4.45
C ASN A 595 47.36 6.89 3.52
N PRO A 596 46.59 5.84 3.17
CA PRO A 596 47.10 4.73 2.35
C PRO A 596 47.45 5.14 0.91
N LYS A 597 46.92 6.27 0.40
CA LYS A 597 47.28 6.80 -0.93
C LYS A 597 48.63 7.50 -0.93
N ALA A 598 48.96 8.23 0.14
CA ALA A 598 50.24 8.92 0.28
C ALA A 598 51.33 8.04 0.93
N LYS A 599 50.98 6.91 1.54
CA LYS A 599 51.84 6.11 2.42
C LYS A 599 52.50 6.95 3.54
N LYS A 600 51.74 7.89 4.11
CA LYS A 600 52.17 8.80 5.19
C LYS A 600 51.14 8.87 6.30
N PHE A 601 51.60 9.09 7.53
CA PHE A 601 50.72 9.50 8.62
C PHE A 601 50.56 11.02 8.66
N TYR A 602 49.40 11.49 9.10
CA TYR A 602 49.12 12.89 9.40
C TYR A 602 48.71 12.99 10.86
N MET A 603 49.33 13.86 11.64
CA MET A 603 49.03 14.07 13.06
C MET A 603 48.77 15.53 13.36
N ARG A 604 47.88 15.81 14.32
CA ARG A 604 47.74 17.17 14.86
C ARG A 604 48.91 17.52 15.79
N VAL A 605 49.12 18.81 16.03
CA VAL A 605 50.05 19.27 17.07
C VAL A 605 49.59 18.70 18.43
N PRO A 606 50.47 18.03 19.21
CA PRO A 606 50.11 17.45 20.50
C PRO A 606 49.63 18.49 21.53
N GLU A 607 48.77 18.04 22.44
CA GLU A 607 48.43 18.80 23.64
C GLU A 607 49.66 18.93 24.55
N ARG A 608 49.78 20.09 25.22
CA ARG A 608 50.80 20.28 26.26
C ARG A 608 50.50 19.32 27.41
N CYS A 609 51.53 18.62 27.90
CA CYS A 609 51.38 17.75 29.06
C CYS A 609 51.03 18.62 30.29
N ALA A 610 50.02 18.21 31.06
CA ALA A 610 49.63 18.92 32.28
C ALA A 610 50.56 18.61 33.48
N GLU A 611 51.30 17.50 33.41
CA GLU A 611 52.14 16.99 34.51
C GLU A 611 53.59 17.52 34.45
N HIS A 612 54.00 18.10 33.32
CA HIS A 612 55.38 18.52 33.07
C HIS A 612 55.42 19.99 32.60
N ALA A 613 56.45 20.73 33.01
CA ALA A 613 56.48 22.19 32.86
C ALA A 613 56.41 22.65 31.39
N PRO A 614 55.67 23.73 31.07
CA PRO A 614 55.36 24.12 29.68
C PRO A 614 56.53 24.73 28.87
N GLY A 615 57.76 24.69 29.40
CA GLY A 615 58.98 25.13 28.71
C GLY A 615 59.63 24.01 27.88
N ASP A 616 59.71 22.81 28.45
CA ASP A 616 60.38 21.66 27.81
C ASP A 616 59.35 20.69 27.21
N GLY A 617 59.52 20.36 25.93
CA GLY A 617 58.54 19.59 25.18
C GLY A 617 58.46 18.11 25.57
N CYS A 618 57.63 17.79 26.57
CA CYS A 618 57.33 16.44 27.04
C CYS A 618 57.02 15.47 25.86
N PRO A 619 57.84 14.43 25.59
CA PRO A 619 57.53 13.40 24.57
C PRO A 619 56.41 12.43 25.02
N CYS A 620 55.70 12.79 26.08
CA CYS A 620 54.78 11.98 26.86
C CYS A 620 53.48 11.63 26.09
N TRP A 621 53.18 12.41 25.05
CA TRP A 621 52.12 12.17 24.08
C TRP A 621 52.44 11.05 23.07
N VAL A 622 53.71 10.65 22.90
CA VAL A 622 54.16 9.73 21.83
C VAL A 622 53.48 8.37 21.95
N GLY A 623 53.33 7.81 23.16
CA GLY A 623 52.67 6.51 23.37
C GLY A 623 51.21 6.50 22.91
N PRO A 624 50.34 7.40 23.43
CA PRO A 624 48.95 7.54 22.97
C PRO A 624 48.80 7.79 21.46
N TYR A 625 49.72 8.55 20.84
CA TYR A 625 49.74 8.74 19.39
C TYR A 625 50.19 7.47 18.65
N LEU A 626 51.17 6.72 19.15
CA LEU A 626 51.63 5.47 18.54
C LEU A 626 50.53 4.41 18.48
N PHE A 627 49.76 4.22 19.57
CA PHE A 627 48.59 3.35 19.56
C PHE A 627 47.55 3.81 18.52
N SER A 628 47.21 5.09 18.52
CA SER A 628 46.26 5.69 17.56
C SER A 628 46.71 5.50 16.09
N ALA A 629 48.01 5.61 15.83
CA ALA A 629 48.60 5.41 14.51
C ALA A 629 48.48 3.95 14.06
N MET A 630 48.80 3.00 14.93
CA MET A 630 48.72 1.57 14.62
C MET A 630 47.28 1.10 14.42
N ASP A 631 46.32 1.58 15.20
CA ASP A 631 44.90 1.27 15.00
C ASP A 631 44.39 1.87 13.66
N SER A 632 44.73 3.13 13.34
CA SER A 632 44.36 3.75 12.05
C SER A 632 45.02 3.07 10.84
N TRP A 633 46.27 2.61 10.96
CA TRP A 633 46.95 1.83 9.93
C TRP A 633 46.28 0.47 9.73
N LYS A 634 45.96 -0.22 10.82
CA LYS A 634 45.31 -1.54 10.83
C LYS A 634 43.89 -1.52 10.27
N GLU A 635 43.12 -0.46 10.50
CA GLU A 635 41.79 -0.27 9.89
C GLU A 635 41.86 -0.11 8.36
N LYS A 636 43.00 0.37 7.84
CA LYS A 636 43.16 0.85 6.45
C LYS A 636 44.14 0.04 5.60
N SER A 637 44.87 -0.91 6.17
CA SER A 637 45.71 -1.85 5.43
C SER A 637 44.83 -2.93 4.79
N HIS A 638 44.72 -2.94 3.45
CA HIS A 638 43.86 -3.88 2.69
C HIS A 638 44.32 -5.36 2.73
N SER A 639 45.40 -5.68 3.44
CA SER A 639 45.99 -7.01 3.54
C SER A 639 45.52 -7.79 4.78
N LYS A 640 45.45 -9.12 4.68
CA LYS A 640 45.23 -10.04 5.82
C LYS A 640 46.37 -10.06 6.86
N THR A 641 47.26 -9.08 6.82
CA THR A 641 48.34 -8.87 7.78
C THR A 641 47.77 -8.62 9.17
N LYS A 642 48.05 -9.51 10.12
CA LYS A 642 47.85 -9.22 11.54
C LYS A 642 48.72 -8.01 11.89
N GLY A 643 48.09 -6.85 12.13
CA GLY A 643 48.79 -5.65 12.61
C GLY A 643 49.53 -5.90 13.93
N PRO A 644 50.53 -5.07 14.28
CA PRO A 644 51.39 -5.30 15.43
C PRO A 644 50.59 -5.53 16.73
N ALA A 645 50.95 -6.58 17.46
CA ALA A 645 50.35 -6.88 18.75
C ALA A 645 50.63 -5.76 19.76
N ARG A 646 49.72 -5.51 20.71
CA ARG A 646 49.90 -4.44 21.73
C ARG A 646 51.25 -4.52 22.46
N SER A 647 51.76 -5.72 22.73
CA SER A 647 53.09 -5.92 23.33
C SER A 647 54.26 -5.49 22.43
N ALA A 648 54.12 -5.56 21.10
CA ALA A 648 55.08 -4.99 20.17
C ALA A 648 55.01 -3.45 20.18
N ILE A 649 53.80 -2.87 20.22
CA ILE A 649 53.60 -1.42 20.33
C ILE A 649 54.25 -0.88 21.62
N CYS A 650 54.06 -1.55 22.76
CA CYS A 650 54.73 -1.19 24.02
C CYS A 650 56.26 -1.26 23.92
N ARG A 651 56.84 -2.30 23.31
CA ARG A 651 58.30 -2.40 23.12
C ARG A 651 58.84 -1.31 22.21
N ALA A 652 58.17 -1.01 21.09
CA ALA A 652 58.55 0.07 20.19
C ALA A 652 58.48 1.45 20.85
N PHE A 653 57.50 1.66 21.76
CA PHE A 653 57.43 2.86 22.58
C PHE A 653 58.60 2.97 23.59
N ILE A 654 58.95 1.89 24.29
CA ILE A 654 60.08 1.89 25.23
C ILE A 654 61.39 2.18 24.47
N HIS A 655 61.68 1.42 23.41
CA HIS A 655 62.89 1.59 22.59
C HIS A 655 63.00 2.93 21.84
N CYS A 656 61.91 3.71 21.71
CA CYS A 656 62.00 5.08 21.18
C CYS A 656 62.06 6.16 22.27
N MET A 657 61.87 5.79 23.53
CA MET A 657 61.88 6.71 24.68
C MET A 657 63.19 6.67 25.45
N ASP A 658 63.82 5.49 25.50
CA ASP A 658 65.25 5.35 25.79
C ASP A 658 66.03 6.04 24.66
N GLY A 659 66.83 7.05 25.01
CA GLY A 659 67.61 7.83 24.04
C GLY A 659 68.91 7.14 23.61
N GLU A 660 69.67 7.81 22.74
CA GLU A 660 71.02 7.39 22.31
C GLU A 660 72.07 7.57 23.44
N GLY A 661 71.89 6.83 24.55
CA GLY A 661 72.95 6.53 25.49
C GLY A 661 73.61 5.21 25.09
N GLU A 662 74.94 5.13 25.18
CA GLU A 662 75.65 3.87 24.99
C GLU A 662 75.15 2.84 26.02
N VAL A 663 74.60 1.72 25.56
CA VAL A 663 74.42 0.55 26.41
C VAL A 663 75.81 -0.08 26.58
N PRO A 664 76.44 -0.02 27.77
CA PRO A 664 77.71 -0.69 27.97
C PRO A 664 77.51 -2.20 27.78
N PRO A 665 78.42 -2.91 27.10
CA PRO A 665 78.24 -4.32 26.82
C PRO A 665 78.22 -5.13 28.12
N ILE A 666 77.07 -5.73 28.45
CA ILE A 666 76.91 -6.60 29.63
C ILE A 666 77.54 -7.97 29.34
N ASN A 667 78.87 -7.99 29.18
CA ASN A 667 79.69 -9.19 29.32
C ASN A 667 79.93 -9.45 30.81
N GLY A 668 78.89 -9.96 31.49
CA GLY A 668 78.87 -10.26 32.92
C GLY A 668 78.24 -11.63 33.19
N HIS A 669 78.99 -12.70 32.90
CA HIS A 669 78.46 -14.06 32.76
C HIS A 669 78.35 -14.81 34.10
N VAL A 670 77.13 -14.98 34.64
CA VAL A 670 76.72 -16.09 35.56
C VAL A 670 75.22 -16.31 35.31
N SER A 671 74.80 -17.33 34.53
CA SER A 671 74.42 -18.69 34.97
C SER A 671 73.41 -18.69 36.14
N ILE A 672 72.23 -19.32 36.04
CA ILE A 672 71.93 -20.77 36.01
C ILE A 672 70.63 -20.93 35.16
N VAL A 673 70.64 -21.63 34.02
CA VAL A 673 70.56 -23.10 33.81
C VAL A 673 69.15 -23.69 34.07
N LEU A 674 68.61 -24.39 33.07
CA LEU A 674 67.40 -25.21 33.10
C LEU A 674 67.71 -26.63 33.60
N GLN A 675 66.75 -27.25 34.31
CA GLN A 675 66.65 -28.70 34.61
C GLN A 675 67.81 -29.28 35.48
N ASP A 676 67.56 -30.05 36.54
CA ASP A 676 66.86 -31.35 36.57
C ASP A 676 66.37 -31.74 37.99
N TYR A 677 65.61 -32.84 38.05
CA TYR A 677 65.07 -33.54 39.25
C TYR A 677 63.98 -32.80 40.07
N ALA A 678 63.03 -33.48 40.71
CA ALA A 678 62.97 -34.91 41.03
C ALA A 678 61.70 -35.65 40.54
N ASP A 679 61.83 -36.98 40.49
CA ASP A 679 60.76 -37.98 40.40
C ASP A 679 60.61 -38.66 41.79
N GLU A 680 59.58 -39.50 41.96
CA GLU A 680 59.12 -40.15 43.21
C GLU A 680 58.56 -39.19 44.30
N GLY A 681 57.52 -39.54 45.06
CA GLY A 681 56.63 -40.71 44.98
C GLY A 681 55.75 -40.86 46.22
N LEU A 682 54.53 -41.42 46.06
CA LEU A 682 53.51 -41.68 47.12
C LEU A 682 52.90 -40.38 47.72
N VAL A 683 51.65 -40.32 48.21
CA VAL A 683 50.76 -41.35 48.81
C VAL A 683 49.36 -41.37 48.17
N SER A 684 48.67 -42.50 48.32
CA SER A 684 47.33 -42.90 47.80
C SER A 684 46.18 -41.88 47.78
N GLY A 685 45.26 -42.05 46.81
CA GLY A 685 43.91 -41.46 46.77
C GLY A 685 42.89 -42.23 47.67
N PRO A 686 41.61 -42.45 47.28
CA PRO A 686 41.05 -42.46 45.91
C PRO A 686 39.69 -41.72 45.76
N ASP A 687 38.94 -42.10 44.71
CA ASP A 687 37.48 -42.12 44.56
C ASP A 687 36.66 -40.97 43.93
N SER A 688 35.79 -41.43 43.02
CA SER A 688 34.45 -40.96 42.62
C SER A 688 34.27 -39.77 41.67
N GLU A 689 33.87 -40.15 40.46
CA GLU A 689 33.09 -39.39 39.49
C GLU A 689 31.72 -38.94 40.09
N SER A 690 31.20 -37.79 39.64
CA SER A 690 29.82 -37.70 39.11
C SER A 690 29.49 -36.28 38.64
N ASP A 691 28.89 -36.14 37.45
CA ASP A 691 28.16 -34.93 37.05
C ASP A 691 26.91 -34.71 37.93
N SER A 692 26.53 -33.45 38.18
CA SER A 692 25.27 -32.89 37.66
C SER A 692 24.90 -31.52 38.25
N ASP A 693 24.88 -30.51 37.38
CA ASP A 693 23.76 -29.58 37.11
C ASP A 693 22.83 -28.96 38.20
N VAL A 694 22.44 -27.70 37.92
CA VAL A 694 21.15 -27.05 38.21
C VAL A 694 20.82 -26.51 39.64
N ALA A 695 21.10 -25.21 39.79
CA ALA A 695 20.17 -24.12 40.19
C ALA A 695 19.75 -23.79 41.65
N ALA A 696 19.86 -22.48 41.93
CA ALA A 696 18.88 -21.58 42.56
C ALA A 696 18.77 -21.38 44.09
N SER A 697 18.36 -20.14 44.43
CA SER A 697 17.95 -19.59 45.74
C SER A 697 19.08 -19.42 46.80
N ASP A 698 19.08 -18.44 47.71
CA ASP A 698 18.41 -17.12 47.84
C ASP A 698 19.07 -16.40 49.07
N GLN A 699 18.69 -15.15 49.39
CA GLN A 699 18.85 -14.47 50.70
C GLN A 699 20.23 -13.93 51.13
N THR A 700 20.38 -12.60 50.92
CA THR A 700 20.66 -11.51 51.91
C THR A 700 20.98 -11.84 53.39
N PRO A 701 21.57 -10.94 54.23
CA PRO A 701 21.64 -9.45 54.09
C PRO A 701 22.93 -8.72 54.60
N THR A 702 22.88 -7.37 54.59
CA THR A 702 23.40 -6.43 55.64
C THR A 702 24.72 -5.65 55.44
N ARG A 703 24.62 -4.34 55.08
CA ARG A 703 24.96 -3.23 56.02
C ARG A 703 24.50 -1.84 55.54
N GLN A 704 24.31 -0.92 56.51
CA GLN A 704 23.99 0.51 56.36
C GLN A 704 25.31 1.32 56.22
N ARG A 705 25.42 2.63 55.90
CA ARG A 705 24.58 3.87 56.00
C ARG A 705 25.06 4.83 54.85
N ARG A 706 24.85 6.17 54.70
CA ARG A 706 24.36 7.28 55.55
C ARG A 706 23.87 8.49 54.68
N ILE A 707 22.56 8.76 54.67
CA ILE A 707 21.91 10.08 54.91
C ILE A 707 22.55 11.38 54.33
N SER A 708 21.81 12.03 53.41
CA SER A 708 21.42 13.46 53.35
C SER A 708 20.34 13.57 52.25
N ALA A 709 19.09 14.03 52.45
CA ALA A 709 18.61 15.33 52.95
C ALA A 709 18.97 16.50 52.00
N SER A 710 18.04 17.32 51.49
CA SER A 710 16.61 17.48 51.81
C SER A 710 15.79 18.22 50.72
N SER A 711 14.49 17.89 50.61
CA SER A 711 13.33 18.83 50.59
C SER A 711 13.17 19.83 49.40
N GLU A 712 12.01 20.15 48.80
CA GLU A 712 10.59 19.68 48.68
C GLU A 712 9.90 20.65 47.65
N ARG A 713 8.58 20.78 47.33
CA ARG A 713 7.23 20.21 47.65
C ARG A 713 6.32 20.62 46.46
N THR A 714 5.17 20.03 46.10
CA THR A 714 4.50 18.75 46.47
C THR A 714 4.08 18.08 45.14
N LEU A 715 2.84 17.77 44.69
CA LEU A 715 1.50 17.50 45.25
C LEU A 715 0.78 16.53 44.27
N SER A 716 0.31 15.35 44.70
CA SER A 716 -0.55 14.44 43.90
C SER A 716 -1.08 13.28 44.76
N ALA A 717 -2.40 13.10 44.85
CA ALA A 717 -3.09 11.98 45.52
C ALA A 717 -4.63 12.06 45.28
N PRO A 718 -5.43 11.00 45.49
CA PRO A 718 -5.22 9.61 45.02
C PRO A 718 -6.54 8.92 44.55
N HIS A 719 -6.47 7.59 44.37
CA HIS A 719 -7.53 6.60 44.01
C HIS A 719 -8.03 6.62 42.55
N GLN A 720 -8.01 5.53 41.78
CA GLN A 720 -8.20 4.07 41.99
C GLN A 720 -9.67 3.60 42.08
N LEU A 721 -10.06 2.78 41.11
CA LEU A 721 -10.61 1.44 41.35
C LEU A 721 -10.23 0.53 40.18
N ALA A 722 -10.01 -0.76 40.42
CA ALA A 722 -9.52 -1.69 39.39
C ALA A 722 -10.24 -3.04 39.47
N GLY A 723 -10.71 -3.53 38.32
CA GLY A 723 -11.29 -4.87 38.17
C GLY A 723 -10.38 -5.75 37.30
N LYS A 724 -9.83 -6.82 37.87
CA LYS A 724 -9.13 -7.87 37.13
C LYS A 724 -10.09 -9.03 36.83
N VAL A 725 -10.11 -9.51 35.59
CA VAL A 725 -10.54 -10.89 35.26
C VAL A 725 -9.55 -11.45 34.23
N SER A 726 -9.17 -12.71 34.39
CA SER A 726 -8.18 -13.39 33.53
C SER A 726 -8.84 -14.14 32.36
N PRO A 727 -8.13 -14.38 31.24
CA PRO A 727 -8.63 -15.23 30.17
C PRO A 727 -8.60 -16.72 30.60
N PRO A 728 -9.64 -17.52 30.29
CA PRO A 728 -9.61 -18.97 30.46
C PRO A 728 -8.96 -19.64 29.24
N ALA A 729 -8.08 -20.61 29.49
CA ALA A 729 -7.66 -21.58 28.49
C ALA A 729 -8.38 -22.92 28.76
N SER A 730 -8.99 -23.53 27.75
CA SER A 730 -9.35 -24.95 27.77
C SER A 730 -9.52 -25.49 26.35
N SER A 731 -9.16 -26.76 26.16
CA SER A 731 -9.22 -27.49 24.90
C SER A 731 -10.47 -28.36 24.83
N VAL A 732 -11.08 -28.49 23.65
CA VAL A 732 -12.05 -29.56 23.34
C VAL A 732 -11.77 -30.09 21.93
N ASP A 733 -11.40 -31.37 21.84
CA ASP A 733 -11.36 -32.11 20.58
C ASP A 733 -12.79 -32.38 20.07
N ALA A 734 -13.07 -32.05 18.81
CA ALA A 734 -14.31 -32.39 18.14
C ALA A 734 -14.04 -32.93 16.72
N ARG A 735 -14.02 -34.26 16.57
CA ARG A 735 -13.81 -34.94 15.28
C ARG A 735 -15.07 -34.86 14.42
N PHE A 736 -14.94 -34.41 13.18
CA PHE A 736 -15.96 -34.62 12.14
C PHE A 736 -15.66 -35.88 11.32
N PRO A 737 -16.64 -36.78 11.09
CA PRO A 737 -16.47 -37.94 10.23
C PRO A 737 -16.69 -37.60 8.76
N GLN A 738 -15.74 -37.94 7.88
CA GLN A 738 -16.01 -38.02 6.45
C GLN A 738 -16.67 -39.36 6.10
N VAL A 739 -17.82 -39.31 5.42
CA VAL A 739 -18.46 -40.49 4.84
C VAL A 739 -17.88 -40.73 3.45
N SER A 740 -17.17 -41.84 3.27
CA SER A 740 -16.72 -42.31 1.96
C SER A 740 -17.30 -43.70 1.68
N ILE A 741 -17.93 -43.86 0.52
CA ILE A 741 -18.58 -45.10 0.10
C ILE A 741 -17.73 -45.75 -0.99
N LYS A 742 -17.23 -46.97 -0.75
CA LYS A 742 -17.12 -48.05 -1.77
C LYS A 742 -16.83 -49.41 -1.13
N GLN A 743 -17.13 -50.46 -1.90
CA GLN A 743 -17.15 -51.84 -1.44
C GLN A 743 -15.75 -52.45 -1.32
N ALA A 744 -15.60 -53.43 -0.42
CA ALA A 744 -14.45 -54.32 -0.37
C ALA A 744 -14.86 -55.74 -0.80
N MET A 745 -14.00 -56.39 -1.59
CA MET A 745 -14.02 -57.85 -1.78
C MET A 745 -12.73 -58.44 -1.21
N ALA A 746 -12.82 -59.58 -0.53
CA ALA A 746 -11.71 -60.17 0.20
C ALA A 746 -10.89 -61.15 -0.66
N VAL A 747 -9.57 -61.11 -0.51
CA VAL A 747 -8.59 -62.06 -1.08
C VAL A 747 -7.53 -62.35 0.00
N PRO A 748 -7.10 -63.61 0.22
CA PRO A 748 -6.27 -64.00 1.37
C PRO A 748 -4.80 -63.56 1.28
N PRO A 749 -4.08 -63.52 2.42
CA PRO A 749 -2.71 -62.98 2.50
C PRO A 749 -1.67 -63.81 1.75
N ARG A 750 -0.62 -63.14 1.26
CA ARG A 750 0.63 -63.74 0.75
C ARG A 750 1.82 -63.39 1.64
N SER A 751 2.88 -64.19 1.54
CA SER A 751 4.00 -64.25 2.49
C SER A 751 4.92 -63.02 2.51
N ASN A 752 5.47 -62.72 3.69
CA ASN A 752 6.30 -61.55 4.02
C ASN A 752 7.60 -61.33 3.20
N LEU A 753 7.92 -62.18 2.21
CA LEU A 753 9.12 -62.05 1.38
C LEU A 753 8.93 -61.16 0.14
N SER A 754 7.69 -60.89 -0.31
CA SER A 754 7.45 -60.00 -1.45
C SER A 754 7.62 -58.51 -1.13
N GLY A 755 7.50 -58.12 0.14
CA GLY A 755 7.56 -56.71 0.55
C GLY A 755 8.92 -56.05 0.30
N LEU A 756 10.02 -56.78 0.56
CA LEU A 756 11.38 -56.28 0.36
C LEU A 756 11.72 -56.08 -1.13
N PHE A 757 11.39 -57.04 -1.99
CA PHE A 757 11.63 -56.90 -3.43
C PHE A 757 10.76 -55.81 -4.07
N ASN A 758 9.48 -55.74 -3.71
CA ASN A 758 8.60 -54.68 -4.21
C ASN A 758 9.10 -53.29 -3.76
N GLY A 759 9.53 -53.13 -2.50
CA GLY A 759 10.07 -51.87 -1.99
C GLY A 759 11.32 -51.38 -2.73
N VAL A 760 12.22 -52.28 -3.13
CA VAL A 760 13.40 -51.93 -3.95
C VAL A 760 13.00 -51.55 -5.38
N ILE A 761 12.06 -52.28 -5.99
CA ILE A 761 11.55 -51.95 -7.34
C ILE A 761 10.86 -50.59 -7.34
N ASP A 762 10.03 -50.29 -6.34
CA ASP A 762 9.39 -48.99 -6.12
C ASP A 762 10.43 -47.86 -6.02
N LEU A 763 11.52 -48.07 -5.27
CA LEU A 763 12.58 -47.08 -5.09
C LEU A 763 13.32 -46.81 -6.39
N CYS A 764 13.66 -47.86 -7.16
CA CYS A 764 14.28 -47.72 -8.46
C CYS A 764 13.36 -47.06 -9.50
N GLN A 765 12.06 -47.36 -9.48
CA GLN A 765 11.08 -46.72 -10.38
C GLN A 765 10.88 -45.24 -10.07
N ARG A 766 10.85 -44.85 -8.79
CA ARG A 766 10.82 -43.43 -8.39
C ARG A 766 12.09 -42.69 -8.81
N GLY A 767 13.27 -43.26 -8.56
CA GLY A 767 14.54 -42.67 -9.01
C GLY A 767 14.62 -42.49 -10.53
N LEU A 768 14.06 -43.42 -11.32
CA LEU A 768 13.94 -43.28 -12.78
C LEU A 768 12.92 -42.22 -13.20
N GLN A 769 11.79 -42.07 -12.49
CA GLN A 769 10.82 -41.00 -12.75
C GLN A 769 11.36 -39.61 -12.38
N GLU A 770 12.08 -39.50 -11.25
CA GLU A 770 12.75 -38.28 -10.81
C GLU A 770 13.84 -37.87 -11.82
N ALA A 771 14.67 -38.81 -12.29
CA ALA A 771 15.64 -38.54 -13.36
C ALA A 771 14.97 -38.08 -14.66
N ALA A 772 13.93 -38.77 -15.13
CA ALA A 772 13.20 -38.40 -16.34
C ALA A 772 12.50 -37.03 -16.23
N THR A 773 11.96 -36.67 -15.07
CA THR A 773 11.38 -35.33 -14.86
C THR A 773 12.46 -34.24 -14.81
N PHE A 774 13.66 -34.54 -14.30
CA PHE A 774 14.79 -33.61 -14.32
C PHE A 774 15.33 -33.37 -15.74
N GLU A 775 15.44 -34.40 -16.57
CA GLU A 775 15.79 -34.26 -17.99
C GLU A 775 14.72 -33.49 -18.78
N ALA A 776 13.44 -33.73 -18.50
CA ALA A 776 12.33 -32.97 -19.10
C ALA A 776 12.36 -31.48 -18.69
N GLN A 777 12.60 -31.17 -17.42
CA GLN A 777 12.77 -29.78 -16.94
C GLN A 777 14.00 -29.11 -17.55
N SER A 778 15.14 -29.81 -17.63
CA SER A 778 16.36 -29.30 -18.27
C SER A 778 16.13 -28.98 -19.75
N SER A 779 15.43 -29.86 -20.47
CA SER A 779 15.05 -29.66 -21.87
C SER A 779 14.11 -28.45 -22.04
N SER A 780 13.11 -28.31 -21.15
CA SER A 780 12.20 -27.15 -21.13
C SER A 780 12.97 -25.84 -20.95
N LEU A 781 13.86 -25.78 -19.97
CA LEU A 781 14.68 -24.59 -19.67
C LEU A 781 15.62 -24.22 -20.83
N GLN A 782 16.15 -25.21 -21.58
CA GLN A 782 16.91 -24.94 -22.81
C GLN A 782 16.02 -24.32 -23.91
N THR A 783 14.80 -24.82 -24.12
CA THR A 783 13.88 -24.22 -25.10
C THR A 783 13.38 -22.83 -24.69
N GLU A 784 13.18 -22.58 -23.39
CA GLU A 784 12.88 -21.24 -22.87
C GLU A 784 14.06 -20.29 -23.06
N GLY A 785 15.30 -20.75 -22.86
CA GLY A 785 16.52 -19.97 -23.11
C GLY A 785 16.60 -19.45 -24.55
N VAL A 786 16.38 -20.32 -25.54
CA VAL A 786 16.39 -19.95 -26.97
C VAL A 786 15.26 -18.97 -27.31
N ASN A 787 14.04 -19.20 -26.79
CA ASN A 787 12.92 -18.27 -27.00
C ASN A 787 13.18 -16.90 -26.36
N ASN A 788 13.75 -16.86 -25.15
CA ASN A 788 14.10 -15.61 -24.47
C ASN A 788 15.19 -14.83 -25.22
N GLU A 789 16.20 -15.50 -25.79
CA GLU A 789 17.22 -14.83 -26.61
C GLU A 789 16.64 -14.24 -27.90
N ALA A 790 15.69 -14.92 -28.54
CA ALA A 790 14.95 -14.38 -29.68
C ALA A 790 14.11 -13.15 -29.32
N ILE A 791 13.42 -13.16 -28.17
CA ILE A 791 12.64 -12.01 -27.66
C ILE A 791 13.56 -10.83 -27.34
N ILE A 792 14.70 -11.06 -26.68
CA ILE A 792 15.71 -10.03 -26.38
C ILE A 792 16.27 -9.43 -27.68
N LYS A 793 16.41 -10.22 -28.74
CA LYS A 793 16.88 -9.75 -30.05
C LYS A 793 15.87 -8.85 -30.74
N GLU A 794 14.57 -9.19 -30.76
CA GLU A 794 13.55 -8.31 -31.37
C GLU A 794 13.32 -7.05 -30.53
N LEU A 795 13.34 -7.14 -29.19
CA LEU A 795 13.27 -5.95 -28.33
C LEU A 795 14.40 -4.96 -28.63
N ARG A 796 15.65 -5.44 -28.80
CA ARG A 796 16.78 -4.60 -29.23
C ARG A 796 16.56 -3.98 -30.61
N ALA A 797 16.00 -4.73 -31.56
CA ALA A 797 15.65 -4.21 -32.88
C ALA A 797 14.56 -3.12 -32.80
N GLN A 798 13.55 -3.31 -31.94
CA GLN A 798 12.49 -2.34 -31.70
C GLN A 798 13.02 -1.05 -31.06
N THR A 799 13.87 -1.14 -30.03
CA THR A 799 14.55 0.04 -29.46
C THR A 799 15.38 0.78 -30.50
N THR A 800 16.10 0.05 -31.36
CA THR A 800 16.92 0.67 -32.42
C THR A 800 16.05 1.48 -33.41
N ARG A 801 14.89 0.94 -33.82
CA ARG A 801 13.91 1.67 -34.67
C ARG A 801 13.38 2.93 -33.96
N GLN A 802 13.09 2.84 -32.66
CA GLN A 802 12.61 3.99 -31.86
C GLN A 802 13.67 5.08 -31.70
N ASP A 803 14.95 4.72 -31.48
CA ASP A 803 16.06 5.67 -31.43
C ASP A 803 16.30 6.39 -32.77
N GLU A 804 16.03 5.73 -33.90
CA GLU A 804 16.07 6.33 -35.24
C GLU A 804 14.89 7.28 -35.49
N GLU A 805 13.68 6.90 -35.07
CA GLU A 805 12.48 7.75 -35.12
C GLU A 805 12.64 9.01 -34.26
N ILE A 806 13.13 8.88 -33.02
CA ILE A 806 13.43 10.01 -32.13
C ILE A 806 14.49 10.93 -32.74
N ARG A 807 15.51 10.37 -33.41
CA ARG A 807 16.56 11.15 -34.10
C ARG A 807 15.99 11.93 -35.29
N HIS A 808 15.09 11.32 -36.06
CA HIS A 808 14.40 11.96 -37.17
C HIS A 808 13.46 13.09 -36.68
N LEU A 809 12.67 12.86 -35.63
CA LEU A 809 11.78 13.86 -35.05
C LEU A 809 12.55 15.06 -34.46
N ARG A 810 13.71 14.84 -33.85
CA ARG A 810 14.60 15.94 -33.41
C ARG A 810 15.10 16.78 -34.58
N ALA A 811 15.57 16.15 -35.66
CA ALA A 811 16.01 16.86 -36.85
C ALA A 811 14.88 17.67 -37.52
N GLN A 812 13.62 17.21 -37.44
CA GLN A 812 12.46 18.01 -37.86
C GLN A 812 12.18 19.19 -36.93
N LEU A 813 12.34 19.01 -35.61
CA LEU A 813 12.18 20.09 -34.63
C LEU A 813 13.23 21.20 -34.84
N ASP A 814 14.51 20.81 -34.95
CA ASP A 814 15.63 21.74 -35.18
C ASP A 814 15.42 22.58 -36.45
N LEU A 815 14.88 21.96 -37.51
CA LEU A 815 14.55 22.63 -38.77
C LEU A 815 13.36 23.59 -38.62
N LYS A 816 12.36 23.28 -37.78
CA LYS A 816 11.24 24.18 -37.50
C LYS A 816 11.64 25.36 -36.60
N ASP A 817 12.53 25.14 -35.63
CA ASP A 817 13.10 26.23 -34.83
C ASP A 817 13.99 27.16 -35.69
N ALA A 818 14.68 26.63 -36.70
CA ALA A 818 15.38 27.45 -37.70
C ALA A 818 14.43 28.30 -38.56
N GLU A 819 13.30 27.75 -39.04
CA GLU A 819 12.25 28.50 -39.75
C GLU A 819 11.63 29.60 -38.87
N LEU A 820 11.36 29.31 -37.60
CA LEU A 820 10.85 30.27 -36.62
C LEU A 820 11.87 31.37 -36.30
N GLY A 821 13.15 31.01 -36.17
CA GLY A 821 14.25 31.97 -36.02
C GLY A 821 14.35 32.93 -37.21
N TYR A 822 14.27 32.39 -38.44
CA TYR A 822 14.32 33.18 -39.67
C TYR A 822 13.13 34.13 -39.81
N THR A 823 11.90 33.65 -39.60
CA THR A 823 10.69 34.49 -39.65
C THR A 823 10.65 35.54 -38.55
N ARG A 824 11.10 35.22 -37.32
CA ARG A 824 11.29 36.21 -36.24
C ARG A 824 12.33 37.27 -36.60
N GLY A 825 13.41 36.90 -37.29
CA GLY A 825 14.39 37.82 -37.85
C GLY A 825 13.77 38.79 -38.86
N LEU A 826 13.01 38.27 -39.84
CA LEU A 826 12.31 39.10 -40.84
C LEU A 826 11.30 40.07 -40.21
N LEU A 827 10.52 39.63 -39.23
CA LEU A 827 9.57 40.49 -38.51
C LEU A 827 10.29 41.59 -37.72
N THR A 828 11.41 41.26 -37.07
CA THR A 828 12.22 42.24 -36.32
C THR A 828 12.84 43.29 -37.24
N ALA A 829 13.38 42.87 -38.39
CA ALA A 829 13.92 43.79 -39.40
C ALA A 829 12.83 44.73 -39.96
N LYS A 830 11.63 44.20 -40.26
CA LYS A 830 10.50 45.02 -40.73
C LYS A 830 10.05 46.06 -39.69
N TRP A 831 10.02 45.71 -38.40
CA TRP A 831 9.70 46.67 -37.34
C TRP A 831 10.77 47.74 -37.15
N ALA A 832 12.06 47.44 -37.37
CA ALA A 832 13.12 48.46 -37.39
C ALA A 832 12.92 49.46 -38.56
N ASP A 833 12.56 48.95 -39.73
CA ASP A 833 12.26 49.75 -40.92
C ASP A 833 11.04 50.68 -40.73
N ASP A 834 9.94 50.15 -40.17
CA ASP A 834 8.71 50.90 -39.95
C ASP A 834 8.82 51.92 -38.78
N THR A 835 9.69 51.65 -37.79
CA THR A 835 10.01 52.65 -36.73
C THR A 835 10.95 53.73 -37.24
N GLY A 836 11.94 53.40 -38.07
CA GLY A 836 12.80 54.38 -38.74
C GLY A 836 11.99 55.36 -39.61
N LYS A 837 11.04 54.86 -40.41
CA LYS A 837 10.17 55.69 -41.26
C LYS A 837 9.24 56.62 -40.47
N ARG A 838 8.90 56.28 -39.22
CA ARG A 838 8.10 57.13 -38.31
C ARG A 838 8.92 58.18 -37.53
N ALA A 839 10.24 58.21 -37.69
CA ALA A 839 11.11 59.23 -37.08
C ALA A 839 11.52 60.35 -38.06
N VAL A 840 11.00 60.32 -39.30
CA VAL A 840 11.36 61.23 -40.41
C VAL A 840 10.11 61.91 -41.01
N ALA A 841 8.97 61.83 -40.30
CA ALA A 841 7.69 62.44 -40.64
C ALA A 841 7.04 63.02 -39.38
#